data_AF-A0A1Q6T0N1-F1
#
_entry.id   AF-A0A1Q6T0N1-F1
#
_cell.length_a   1.000
_cell.length_b   1.000
_cell.length_c   1.000
_cell.angle_alpha   90.00
_cell.angle_beta   90.00
_cell.angle_gamma   90.00
#
_symmetry.space_group_name_H-M   'P 1'
#
loop_
_entity.id
_entity.type
_entity.pdbx_description
1 polymer ?
#
loop_
_entity_poly.entity_id
_entity_poly.type
_entity_poly.pdbx_seq_one_letter_code
_entity_poly.pdbx_strand_id
1 'polypeptide(L)'
;MAAALFLNGSAARAEDLTDYGDEPLILEPVVQGFNLSDYAYVYVKNGKEYISLPQMSAYLGLKYKIDGNMITAQMADDEDATIIIDMAQRTVTAYGSISSFAADEMTVIDGTVFFAADFYIRLLKMQIKIDKLNMQMTLDREKDFPTTAKLKAEKKRGKGSYNFQQDSFSNYEFDNRWFGEPVVDITLGKGWGRSNDTGKSFNSDAYSVNLAMIAGGLDVNTYIYGDSYSDRNPRVRISGSRTFLDEPENKFNLKTLKAGDISGLSSSYFADASYGRGAAVSSFKNLVMSANKTIDITGPLLDGWQVELYWNEQLVGYRQNGVNGQYNFPNMPVSYGLNTFKLVFYGPYGETRTEYERYYSGTSPVKKGEFGYTAAAYQPYRYLIEDNEPFEYEGKDTPIIDLTGYYGATDNLTLMGGFTQTPDADTGIETQHFGMAGAQYAIKGSSIQYNLEQNLDTQEFGHHAEWQGDVYIGTVYAGYDKFNNIHSPVSFYGDEYLDEQFEARLSGMLPWRVPYYLSWRQGTLESDQTSFNNMTARLSKQLINGLNLTLEDNYYDYAHSEKPYNTVRGGAYKWWGNFSSETWLTYETSPESRFTEFSTRLDWRTGRNTYLSGKYTRNLIEDMDYFSFSGGQVFPFGGLTATLEVDRDFNISSYLTYNISFAKTPDRMGIITSANSKLSDTGTMYVKLADESGNPLEGIGLNANGLEKEVYTDENGVAVLTDLQTYEKTILNVDTETLLDIALQPKNEEKKLVLRPGTVRTVAIPFIHRGAVEGKLANDDNIRMFGYQVTAFDYAGKEQGMTFADVDGFFILDSIPYGTYKIIVSKDGHELAELQDVKIDDVSVYIQDEIKLDTRAAAFFAENDSEKQLLQHEEEHERGFNHQEYRNNDFPIDIPQAVNEPGENIQPIKIEEIEGDIFARADAPVFDSVASVQSYARYMSFAETEKDIFNTGGEDGDAAAVLGDLSRNPALQELIKP
;
A
#
# COMPACT_ATOMS: atom_id res chain seq x y z
N MET A 1 -26.71 31.14 -0.19
CA MET A 1 -26.97 32.45 0.48
C MET A 1 -28.44 32.55 0.87
N ALA A 2 -28.89 31.72 1.83
CA ALA A 2 -30.29 31.68 2.30
C ALA A 2 -30.42 30.86 3.62
N ALA A 3 -29.58 31.14 4.62
CA ALA A 3 -29.59 30.43 5.91
C ALA A 3 -29.10 31.30 7.11
N ALA A 4 -29.10 32.62 6.95
CA ALA A 4 -28.49 33.56 7.91
C ALA A 4 -29.48 34.66 8.33
N LEU A 5 -30.60 34.27 8.96
CA LEU A 5 -31.65 35.23 9.35
C LEU A 5 -32.55 34.81 10.54
N PHE A 6 -32.05 33.99 11.48
CA PHE A 6 -32.75 33.69 12.75
C PHE A 6 -31.83 33.53 13.98
N LEU A 7 -30.76 34.34 14.07
CA LEU A 7 -29.92 34.43 15.27
C LEU A 7 -29.55 35.90 15.56
N ASN A 8 -30.40 36.61 16.31
CA ASN A 8 -30.01 37.78 17.11
C ASN A 8 -31.15 38.27 18.03
N GLY A 9 -30.83 38.45 19.31
CA GLY A 9 -31.80 38.74 20.39
C GLY A 9 -32.04 37.49 21.24
N SER A 10 -31.66 37.41 22.51
CA SER A 10 -31.21 38.49 23.41
C SER A 10 -30.25 37.97 24.48
N ALA A 11 -29.18 38.73 24.77
CA ALA A 11 -28.37 38.50 25.97
C ALA A 11 -29.12 38.96 27.22
N ALA A 12 -29.48 38.03 28.10
CA ALA A 12 -30.02 38.31 29.41
C ALA A 12 -29.33 37.41 30.46
N ARG A 13 -29.03 38.02 31.62
CA ARG A 13 -28.40 37.50 32.83
C ARG A 13 -28.34 35.98 33.04
N ALA A 14 -27.16 35.53 33.48
CA ALA A 14 -27.04 34.35 34.31
C ALA A 14 -27.69 34.60 35.69
N GLU A 15 -28.80 33.92 35.94
CA GLU A 15 -29.38 33.63 37.26
C GLU A 15 -29.60 32.09 37.31
N ASP A 16 -29.69 31.51 38.51
CA ASP A 16 -29.44 30.07 38.76
C ASP A 16 -30.22 29.09 37.85
N LEU A 17 -29.48 28.29 37.08
CA LEU A 17 -29.97 27.10 36.39
C LEU A 17 -30.02 25.90 37.34
N THR A 18 -30.88 25.97 38.34
CA THR A 18 -31.27 24.81 39.16
C THR A 18 -32.72 24.44 38.87
N ASP A 19 -32.93 23.17 38.54
CA ASP A 19 -34.23 22.53 38.28
C ASP A 19 -34.84 22.77 36.87
N TYR A 20 -34.14 22.29 35.83
CA TYR A 20 -34.80 21.79 34.62
C TYR A 20 -35.49 20.46 34.93
N GLY A 21 -36.57 20.54 35.72
CA GLY A 21 -37.52 19.45 35.82
C GLY A 21 -38.21 19.25 34.48
N ASP A 22 -37.95 18.11 33.86
CA ASP A 22 -38.71 17.46 32.79
C ASP A 22 -38.20 17.51 31.34
N GLU A 23 -37.17 18.24 30.93
CA GLU A 23 -36.64 18.15 29.54
C GLU A 23 -35.25 17.48 29.47
N PRO A 24 -35.01 16.53 28.54
CA PRO A 24 -33.70 15.89 28.40
C PRO A 24 -32.72 16.77 27.63
N LEU A 25 -31.45 16.69 28.01
CA LEU A 25 -30.36 17.26 27.25
C LEU A 25 -30.06 16.37 26.04
N ILE A 26 -30.27 16.90 24.83
CA ILE A 26 -29.92 16.24 23.56
C ILE A 26 -28.42 16.44 23.32
N LEU A 27 -27.68 15.35 23.13
CA LEU A 27 -26.22 15.35 23.00
C LEU A 27 -25.78 14.50 21.81
N GLU A 28 -24.71 14.90 21.13
CA GLU A 28 -23.99 14.04 20.18
C GLU A 28 -23.17 13.00 20.97
N PRO A 29 -23.44 11.69 20.84
CA PRO A 29 -22.64 10.65 21.47
C PRO A 29 -21.35 10.39 20.68
N VAL A 30 -20.22 10.54 21.36
CA VAL A 30 -18.88 10.26 20.82
C VAL A 30 -18.26 9.08 21.57
N VAL A 31 -18.27 7.91 20.95
CA VAL A 31 -17.75 6.67 21.53
C VAL A 31 -16.29 6.47 21.08
N GLN A 32 -15.34 6.60 22.01
CA GLN A 32 -13.90 6.38 21.78
C GLN A 32 -13.35 7.12 20.53
N GLY A 33 -13.79 8.37 20.32
CA GLY A 33 -13.38 9.21 19.19
C GLY A 33 -14.15 8.98 17.88
N PHE A 34 -15.33 8.35 17.95
CA PHE A 34 -16.28 8.19 16.86
C PHE A 34 -17.61 8.82 17.22
N ASN A 35 -18.01 9.84 16.48
CA ASN A 35 -19.37 10.39 16.53
C ASN A 35 -20.30 9.32 15.93
N LEU A 36 -21.40 9.01 16.61
CA LEU A 36 -22.48 8.20 16.05
C LEU A 36 -23.48 9.10 15.31
N SER A 37 -24.29 8.52 14.43
CA SER A 37 -25.39 9.21 13.74
C SER A 37 -26.62 9.42 14.63
N ASP A 38 -26.79 8.62 15.69
CA ASP A 38 -27.86 8.74 16.68
C ASP A 38 -27.61 9.86 17.70
N TYR A 39 -28.68 10.42 18.26
CA TYR A 39 -28.62 11.37 19.38
C TYR A 39 -28.74 10.67 20.74
N ALA A 40 -28.04 11.19 21.75
CA ALA A 40 -28.16 10.80 23.15
C ALA A 40 -29.11 11.74 23.91
N TYR A 41 -30.05 11.15 24.66
CA TYR A 41 -31.03 11.87 25.49
C TYR A 41 -30.66 11.65 26.95
N VAL A 42 -30.22 12.73 27.63
CA VAL A 42 -29.72 12.65 29.00
C VAL A 42 -30.58 13.50 29.93
N TYR A 43 -31.22 12.85 30.90
CA TYR A 43 -32.03 13.53 31.89
C TYR A 43 -31.20 14.03 33.06
N VAL A 44 -31.41 15.28 33.50
CA VAL A 44 -30.76 15.83 34.69
C VAL A 44 -31.79 15.88 35.82
N LYS A 45 -31.64 15.05 36.86
CA LYS A 45 -32.53 15.02 38.02
C LYS A 45 -31.72 15.02 39.31
N ASN A 46 -32.04 15.92 40.23
CA ASN A 46 -31.30 16.12 41.50
C ASN A 46 -29.77 16.30 41.29
N GLY A 47 -29.36 16.89 40.16
CA GLY A 47 -27.94 17.10 39.83
C GLY A 47 -27.19 15.86 39.30
N LYS A 48 -27.87 14.73 39.06
CA LYS A 48 -27.30 13.57 38.35
C LYS A 48 -27.81 13.47 36.92
N GLU A 49 -26.93 13.08 36.01
CA GLU A 49 -27.24 12.72 34.63
C GLU A 49 -27.68 11.25 34.51
N TYR A 50 -28.85 11.00 33.92
CA TYR A 50 -29.44 9.69 33.70
C TYR A 50 -29.53 9.38 32.21
N ILE A 51 -29.11 8.17 31.83
CA ILE A 51 -29.11 7.66 30.45
C ILE A 51 -29.95 6.37 30.42
N SER A 52 -30.71 6.15 29.36
CA SER A 52 -31.56 4.96 29.24
C SER A 52 -30.72 3.71 28.93
N LEU A 53 -31.13 2.55 29.47
CA LEU A 53 -30.48 1.28 29.15
C LEU A 53 -30.52 0.94 27.66
N PRO A 54 -31.63 1.15 26.90
CA PRO A 54 -31.65 0.91 25.46
C PRO A 54 -30.63 1.76 24.69
N GLN A 55 -30.49 3.05 25.01
CA GLN A 55 -29.50 3.92 24.36
C GLN A 55 -28.07 3.49 24.66
N MET A 56 -27.76 3.24 25.94
CA MET A 56 -26.42 2.75 26.31
C MET A 56 -26.12 1.38 25.68
N SER A 57 -27.15 0.55 25.50
CA SER A 57 -27.06 -0.73 24.80
C SER A 57 -26.65 -0.57 23.34
N ALA A 58 -27.26 0.37 22.62
CA ALA A 58 -26.90 0.68 21.23
C ALA A 58 -25.48 1.26 21.12
N TYR A 59 -25.14 2.26 21.94
CA TYR A 59 -23.84 2.96 21.85
C TYR A 59 -22.66 2.05 22.18
N LEU A 60 -22.83 1.11 23.11
CA LEU A 60 -21.74 0.22 23.57
C LEU A 60 -21.78 -1.17 22.92
N GLY A 61 -22.90 -1.56 22.29
CA GLY A 61 -23.10 -2.91 21.78
C GLY A 61 -23.31 -3.94 22.89
N LEU A 62 -24.08 -3.57 23.91
CA LEU A 62 -24.62 -4.53 24.87
C LEU A 62 -25.84 -5.24 24.24
N LYS A 63 -26.08 -6.49 24.62
CA LYS A 63 -27.36 -7.17 24.49
C LYS A 63 -27.98 -7.20 25.89
N TYR A 64 -29.27 -6.92 26.02
CA TYR A 64 -29.99 -7.02 27.30
C TYR A 64 -31.34 -7.72 27.15
N LYS A 65 -31.84 -8.25 28.26
CA LYS A 65 -33.19 -8.77 28.44
C LYS A 65 -33.69 -8.32 29.81
N ILE A 66 -34.91 -7.79 29.84
CA ILE A 66 -35.64 -7.48 31.08
C ILE A 66 -36.65 -8.63 31.33
N ASP A 67 -36.72 -9.11 32.56
CA ASP A 67 -37.59 -10.22 32.99
C ASP A 67 -38.12 -9.91 34.40
N GLY A 68 -39.25 -9.19 34.45
CA GLY A 68 -39.75 -8.57 35.68
C GLY A 68 -38.72 -7.61 36.29
N ASN A 69 -38.36 -7.83 37.56
CA ASN A 69 -37.37 -7.02 38.26
C ASN A 69 -35.90 -7.36 37.92
N MET A 70 -35.64 -8.30 37.01
CA MET A 70 -34.29 -8.74 36.64
C MET A 70 -33.88 -8.23 35.26
N ILE A 71 -32.73 -7.58 35.17
CA ILE A 71 -32.08 -7.25 33.89
C ILE A 71 -30.86 -8.15 33.71
N THR A 72 -30.84 -8.96 32.66
CA THR A 72 -29.64 -9.69 32.22
C THR A 72 -29.03 -8.95 31.04
N ALA A 73 -27.76 -8.57 31.12
CA ALA A 73 -27.04 -7.92 30.03
C ALA A 73 -25.68 -8.59 29.75
N GLN A 74 -25.18 -8.45 28.53
CA GLN A 74 -23.95 -9.09 28.06
C GLN A 74 -23.31 -8.22 26.97
N MET A 75 -21.97 -8.16 26.90
CA MET A 75 -21.28 -7.48 25.80
C MET A 75 -21.35 -8.35 24.53
N ALA A 76 -21.57 -7.76 23.36
CA ALA A 76 -21.67 -8.52 22.11
C ALA A 76 -20.37 -9.22 21.66
N ASP A 77 -19.21 -8.87 22.26
CA ASP A 77 -17.88 -9.42 21.98
C ASP A 77 -17.35 -10.41 23.05
N ASP A 78 -18.09 -10.63 24.14
CA ASP A 78 -17.56 -11.25 25.36
C ASP A 78 -18.63 -12.14 26.04
N GLU A 79 -18.79 -13.38 25.56
CA GLU A 79 -19.89 -14.27 25.99
C GLU A 79 -19.77 -14.72 27.47
N ASP A 80 -18.59 -14.70 28.06
CA ASP A 80 -18.36 -15.11 29.46
C ASP A 80 -18.69 -14.00 30.49
N ALA A 81 -18.96 -12.77 30.04
CA ALA A 81 -19.13 -11.58 30.89
C ALA A 81 -20.61 -11.19 31.11
N THR A 82 -21.40 -12.09 31.69
CA THR A 82 -22.82 -11.81 32.05
C THR A 82 -22.93 -10.80 33.20
N ILE A 83 -23.75 -9.77 32.98
CA ILE A 83 -24.18 -8.77 33.97
C ILE A 83 -25.62 -9.11 34.38
N ILE A 84 -25.90 -9.15 35.68
CA ILE A 84 -27.24 -9.38 36.22
C ILE A 84 -27.56 -8.26 37.21
N ILE A 85 -28.62 -7.48 36.95
CA ILE A 85 -29.10 -6.40 37.81
C ILE A 85 -30.45 -6.83 38.39
N ASP A 86 -30.55 -6.92 39.71
CA ASP A 86 -31.81 -7.07 40.44
C ASP A 86 -32.29 -5.68 40.87
N MET A 87 -33.36 -5.20 40.24
CA MET A 87 -33.95 -3.87 40.48
C MET A 87 -34.66 -3.78 41.83
N ALA A 88 -35.15 -4.90 42.39
CA ALA A 88 -35.85 -4.94 43.67
C ALA A 88 -34.87 -5.00 44.85
N GLN A 89 -33.85 -5.85 44.78
CA GLN A 89 -32.79 -5.92 45.79
C GLN A 89 -31.72 -4.83 45.63
N ARG A 90 -31.75 -4.08 44.52
CA ARG A 90 -30.74 -3.08 44.13
C ARG A 90 -29.32 -3.63 44.14
N THR A 91 -29.17 -4.84 43.60
CA THR A 91 -27.86 -5.50 43.47
C THR A 91 -27.49 -5.67 42.00
N VAL A 92 -26.19 -5.63 41.72
CA VAL A 92 -25.62 -5.94 40.41
C VAL A 92 -24.47 -6.93 40.56
N THR A 93 -24.56 -8.02 39.80
CA THR A 93 -23.53 -9.03 39.63
C THR A 93 -22.85 -8.77 38.29
N ALA A 94 -21.56 -8.45 38.30
CA ALA A 94 -20.77 -8.21 37.10
C ALA A 94 -19.30 -8.58 37.34
N TYR A 95 -18.62 -9.14 36.34
CA TYR A 95 -17.20 -9.50 36.39
C TYR A 95 -16.81 -10.33 37.65
N GLY A 96 -17.66 -11.29 38.02
CA GLY A 96 -17.45 -12.17 39.18
C GLY A 96 -17.63 -11.50 40.55
N SER A 97 -18.12 -10.25 40.62
CA SER A 97 -18.36 -9.50 41.85
C SER A 97 -19.83 -9.12 42.00
N ILE A 98 -20.35 -9.19 43.23
CA ILE A 98 -21.69 -8.68 43.59
C ILE A 98 -21.51 -7.35 44.32
N SER A 99 -22.27 -6.33 43.93
CA SER A 99 -22.30 -5.02 44.58
C SER A 99 -23.72 -4.48 44.63
N SER A 100 -23.99 -3.48 45.47
CA SER A 100 -25.27 -2.77 45.49
C SER A 100 -25.17 -1.38 44.85
N PHE A 101 -26.34 -0.86 44.44
CA PHE A 101 -26.50 0.51 43.95
C PHE A 101 -27.56 1.26 44.77
N ALA A 102 -27.47 2.58 44.80
CA ALA A 102 -28.34 3.43 45.60
C ALA A 102 -29.72 3.62 44.93
N ALA A 103 -30.71 3.98 45.74
CA ALA A 103 -32.08 4.24 45.28
C ALA A 103 -32.18 5.34 44.21
N ASP A 104 -31.22 6.26 44.20
CA ASP A 104 -31.11 7.40 43.30
C ASP A 104 -30.07 7.19 42.19
N GLU A 105 -29.69 5.94 41.91
CA GLU A 105 -28.88 5.56 40.74
C GLU A 105 -29.70 4.89 39.63
N MET A 106 -30.96 4.56 39.90
CA MET A 106 -31.92 3.99 38.96
C MET A 106 -33.22 4.77 39.04
N THR A 107 -33.82 5.07 37.90
CA THR A 107 -35.17 5.64 37.83
C THR A 107 -35.92 5.07 36.63
N VAL A 108 -37.24 4.97 36.72
CA VAL A 108 -38.09 4.56 35.60
C VAL A 108 -38.84 5.79 35.14
N ILE A 109 -38.72 6.12 33.85
CA ILE A 109 -39.43 7.23 33.21
C ILE A 109 -40.17 6.62 32.03
N ASP A 110 -41.50 6.76 32.02
CA ASP A 110 -42.38 6.30 30.93
C ASP A 110 -42.12 4.82 30.55
N GLY A 111 -42.08 3.97 31.57
CA GLY A 111 -41.81 2.52 31.46
C GLY A 111 -40.37 2.14 31.10
N THR A 112 -39.50 3.12 30.84
CA THR A 112 -38.11 2.89 30.40
C THR A 112 -37.16 2.95 31.60
N VAL A 113 -36.24 1.99 31.71
CA VAL A 113 -35.23 1.99 32.78
C VAL A 113 -34.08 2.93 32.43
N PHE A 114 -33.85 3.91 33.29
CA PHE A 114 -32.70 4.81 33.26
C PHE A 114 -31.77 4.55 34.43
N PHE A 115 -30.47 4.60 34.19
CA PHE A 115 -29.44 4.59 35.23
C PHE A 115 -28.63 5.88 35.20
N ALA A 116 -28.16 6.31 36.38
CA ALA A 116 -27.25 7.43 36.50
C ALA A 116 -25.91 7.13 35.80
N ALA A 117 -25.24 8.16 35.27
CA ALA A 117 -23.92 8.00 34.64
C ALA A 117 -22.90 7.30 35.56
N ASP A 118 -22.94 7.60 36.87
CA ASP A 118 -22.12 6.96 37.91
C ASP A 118 -22.31 5.43 37.98
N PHE A 119 -23.52 4.93 37.73
CA PHE A 119 -23.79 3.50 37.69
C PHE A 119 -23.06 2.83 36.53
N TYR A 120 -23.15 3.40 35.32
CA TYR A 120 -22.44 2.89 34.13
C TYR A 120 -20.91 2.99 34.28
N ILE A 121 -20.40 4.11 34.82
CA ILE A 121 -18.98 4.31 35.13
C ILE A 121 -18.44 3.18 36.02
N ARG A 122 -19.15 2.87 37.12
CA ARG A 122 -18.78 1.78 38.04
C ARG A 122 -18.95 0.40 37.41
N LEU A 123 -20.09 0.16 36.75
CA LEU A 123 -20.46 -1.14 36.20
C LEU A 123 -19.49 -1.57 35.08
N LEU A 124 -19.25 -0.71 34.10
CA LEU A 124 -18.53 -1.04 32.87
C LEU A 124 -17.05 -0.58 32.89
N LYS A 125 -16.59 0.00 34.01
CA LYS A 125 -15.24 0.55 34.21
C LYS A 125 -14.86 1.53 33.09
N MET A 126 -15.78 2.45 32.82
CA MET A 126 -15.70 3.42 31.71
C MET A 126 -15.76 4.86 32.22
N GLN A 127 -15.46 5.81 31.35
CA GLN A 127 -15.62 7.24 31.58
C GLN A 127 -16.79 7.76 30.75
N ILE A 128 -17.63 8.58 31.37
CA ILE A 128 -18.69 9.35 30.72
C ILE A 128 -18.39 10.82 30.98
N LYS A 129 -18.22 11.61 29.91
CA LYS A 129 -18.04 13.06 30.00
C LYS A 129 -19.15 13.74 29.21
N ILE A 130 -19.96 14.53 29.91
CA ILE A 130 -21.04 15.31 29.31
C ILE A 130 -20.61 16.78 29.24
N ASP A 131 -20.37 17.25 28.02
CA ASP A 131 -20.02 18.63 27.72
C ASP A 131 -21.28 19.40 27.31
N LYS A 132 -21.87 20.10 28.30
CA LYS A 132 -23.11 20.87 28.14
C LYS A 132 -22.92 22.16 27.32
N LEU A 133 -21.68 22.56 27.02
CA LEU A 133 -21.37 23.72 26.16
C LEU A 133 -21.26 23.30 24.69
N ASN A 134 -20.66 22.13 24.43
CA ASN A 134 -20.51 21.58 23.09
C ASN A 134 -21.65 20.63 22.68
N MET A 135 -22.66 20.44 23.53
CA MET A 135 -23.78 19.51 23.33
C MET A 135 -23.30 18.09 22.98
N GLN A 136 -22.29 17.59 23.69
CA GLN A 136 -21.62 16.33 23.38
C GLN A 136 -21.49 15.41 24.61
N MET A 137 -21.63 14.10 24.39
CA MET A 137 -21.45 13.04 25.39
C MET A 137 -20.33 12.09 24.96
N THR A 138 -19.14 12.23 25.55
CA THR A 138 -18.02 11.33 25.27
C THR A 138 -18.10 10.07 26.14
N LEU A 139 -18.04 8.90 25.50
CA LEU A 139 -17.97 7.58 26.12
C LEU A 139 -16.60 6.95 25.84
N ASP A 140 -15.82 6.64 26.88
CA ASP A 140 -14.45 6.14 26.71
C ASP A 140 -14.11 5.03 27.73
N ARG A 141 -13.22 4.10 27.38
CA ARG A 141 -12.64 3.08 28.28
C ARG A 141 -11.36 2.51 27.65
N GLU A 142 -10.58 1.74 28.42
CA GLU A 142 -9.31 1.17 27.95
C GLU A 142 -9.43 0.07 26.86
N LYS A 143 -10.45 -0.81 26.94
CA LYS A 143 -10.78 -1.83 25.90
C LYS A 143 -11.71 -1.22 24.85
N ASP A 144 -11.57 -1.54 23.56
CA ASP A 144 -12.55 -1.08 22.56
C ASP A 144 -13.96 -1.62 22.84
N PHE A 145 -14.99 -0.78 22.81
CA PHE A 145 -16.39 -1.26 22.81
C PHE A 145 -16.69 -2.01 21.50
N PRO A 146 -17.60 -3.01 21.48
CA PRO A 146 -18.08 -3.65 20.26
C PRO A 146 -18.42 -2.67 19.14
N THR A 147 -19.17 -1.61 19.45
CA THR A 147 -19.54 -0.55 18.49
C THR A 147 -18.29 0.18 17.97
N THR A 148 -17.35 0.55 18.85
CA THR A 148 -16.06 1.13 18.44
C THR A 148 -15.23 0.16 17.59
N ALA A 149 -15.19 -1.13 17.92
CA ALA A 149 -14.43 -2.12 17.17
C ALA A 149 -14.98 -2.28 15.75
N LYS A 150 -16.31 -2.29 15.60
CA LYS A 150 -17.01 -2.24 14.31
C LYS A 150 -16.68 -0.95 13.55
N LEU A 151 -16.86 0.22 14.16
CA LEU A 151 -16.60 1.52 13.54
C LEU A 151 -15.12 1.74 13.21
N LYS A 152 -14.18 1.20 14.01
CA LYS A 152 -12.74 1.18 13.69
C LYS A 152 -12.45 0.28 12.49
N ALA A 153 -13.14 -0.84 12.34
CA ALA A 153 -13.03 -1.68 11.14
C ALA A 153 -13.62 -0.99 9.89
N GLU A 154 -14.69 -0.20 10.05
CA GLU A 154 -15.34 0.54 8.96
C GLU A 154 -14.56 1.81 8.56
N LYS A 155 -14.11 2.64 9.51
CA LYS A 155 -13.28 3.84 9.26
C LYS A 155 -11.88 3.50 8.75
N LYS A 156 -11.36 2.28 9.03
CA LYS A 156 -10.16 1.72 8.36
C LYS A 156 -10.41 1.37 6.89
N ARG A 157 -11.66 1.19 6.46
CA ARG A 157 -12.05 1.05 5.05
C ARG A 157 -12.31 2.42 4.41
N GLY A 158 -13.00 3.32 5.12
CA GLY A 158 -13.52 4.59 4.56
C GLY A 158 -12.70 5.88 4.71
N LYS A 159 -11.48 5.90 5.30
CA LYS A 159 -10.69 7.16 5.39
C LYS A 159 -9.30 7.06 4.77
N GLY A 160 -9.20 7.55 3.53
CA GLY A 160 -7.95 7.82 2.83
C GLY A 160 -7.12 8.94 3.47
N SER A 161 -6.25 8.55 4.40
CA SER A 161 -4.83 8.87 4.25
C SER A 161 -4.15 7.55 3.97
N TYR A 162 -3.47 7.40 2.83
CA TYR A 162 -2.65 6.23 2.52
C TYR A 162 -1.38 6.21 3.39
N ASN A 163 -1.56 5.99 4.69
CA ASN A 163 -0.59 5.21 5.44
C ASN A 163 -0.56 3.82 4.80
N PHE A 164 0.64 3.31 4.51
CA PHE A 164 0.84 1.87 4.31
C PHE A 164 0.59 1.13 5.64
N GLN A 165 -0.68 1.08 6.09
CA GLN A 165 -1.09 -0.08 6.87
C GLN A 165 -1.02 -1.27 5.93
N GLN A 166 -0.28 -2.28 6.37
CA GLN A 166 -0.15 -3.56 5.71
C GLN A 166 -1.50 -4.28 5.81
N ASP A 167 -2.47 -3.86 4.98
CA ASP A 167 -3.71 -4.59 4.76
C ASP A 167 -3.31 -6.01 4.36
N SER A 168 -3.83 -7.00 5.07
CA SER A 168 -3.43 -8.38 4.82
C SER A 168 -3.80 -8.77 3.38
N PHE A 169 -3.09 -9.73 2.82
CA PHE A 169 -3.45 -10.36 1.53
C PHE A 169 -4.69 -11.27 1.73
N SER A 170 -5.75 -10.69 2.28
CA SER A 170 -7.09 -11.27 2.43
C SER A 170 -8.11 -10.34 1.76
N ASN A 171 -9.28 -10.90 1.44
CA ASN A 171 -10.43 -10.17 0.90
C ASN A 171 -10.10 -9.36 -0.37
N TYR A 172 -9.55 -10.04 -1.38
CA TYR A 172 -9.39 -9.52 -2.74
C TYR A 172 -9.93 -10.54 -3.74
N GLU A 173 -10.39 -10.07 -4.91
CA GLU A 173 -10.74 -10.96 -6.01
C GLU A 173 -9.51 -11.14 -6.93
N PHE A 174 -8.95 -12.34 -7.05
CA PHE A 174 -7.92 -12.68 -8.05
C PHE A 174 -8.55 -13.05 -9.42
N ASP A 175 -7.87 -12.74 -10.54
CA ASP A 175 -8.32 -13.18 -11.87
C ASP A 175 -7.96 -14.65 -12.13
N ASN A 176 -8.84 -15.53 -11.65
CA ASN A 176 -8.74 -16.99 -11.77
C ASN A 176 -9.30 -17.54 -13.11
N ARG A 177 -9.40 -16.72 -14.17
CA ARG A 177 -9.77 -17.22 -15.51
C ARG A 177 -8.82 -18.30 -16.02
N TRP A 178 -9.36 -19.23 -16.81
CA TRP A 178 -8.59 -20.22 -17.56
C TRP A 178 -8.15 -19.71 -18.94
N PHE A 179 -8.94 -18.82 -19.54
CA PHE A 179 -8.64 -18.15 -20.80
C PHE A 179 -9.08 -16.69 -20.71
N GLY A 180 -8.29 -15.79 -21.29
CA GLY A 180 -8.57 -14.36 -21.39
C GLY A 180 -8.41 -13.87 -22.83
N GLU A 181 -8.97 -12.71 -23.12
CA GLU A 181 -8.77 -12.03 -24.39
C GLU A 181 -7.29 -11.67 -24.58
N PRO A 182 -6.70 -11.88 -25.77
CA PRO A 182 -5.34 -11.47 -26.04
C PRO A 182 -5.24 -9.95 -26.16
N VAL A 183 -4.16 -9.45 -25.60
CA VAL A 183 -3.63 -8.11 -25.78
C VAL A 183 -2.49 -8.18 -26.78
N VAL A 184 -2.39 -7.19 -27.67
CA VAL A 184 -1.34 -7.12 -28.70
C VAL A 184 -0.66 -5.77 -28.65
N ASP A 185 0.66 -5.78 -28.42
CA ASP A 185 1.52 -4.61 -28.50
C ASP A 185 2.40 -4.73 -29.75
N ILE A 186 2.43 -3.70 -30.58
CA ILE A 186 3.20 -3.63 -31.82
C ILE A 186 4.18 -2.46 -31.74
N THR A 187 5.44 -2.72 -32.06
CA THR A 187 6.46 -1.69 -32.29
C THR A 187 7.04 -1.85 -33.69
N LEU A 188 7.13 -0.77 -34.44
CA LEU A 188 7.76 -0.70 -35.76
C LEU A 188 8.87 0.34 -35.73
N GLY A 189 10.06 -0.04 -36.18
CA GLY A 189 11.26 0.79 -36.19
C GLY A 189 11.84 0.92 -37.59
N LYS A 190 12.19 2.14 -37.98
CA LYS A 190 12.82 2.41 -39.27
C LYS A 190 13.92 3.47 -39.13
N GLY A 191 15.15 3.05 -39.38
CA GLY A 191 16.33 3.90 -39.38
C GLY A 191 16.98 4.05 -40.74
N TRP A 192 17.61 5.21 -40.90
CA TRP A 192 18.45 5.58 -42.03
C TRP A 192 19.70 6.25 -41.48
N GLY A 193 20.87 5.76 -41.85
CA GLY A 193 22.14 6.33 -41.46
C GLY A 193 23.05 6.55 -42.66
N ARG A 194 23.94 7.53 -42.54
CA ARG A 194 25.00 7.81 -43.50
C ARG A 194 26.28 8.14 -42.74
N SER A 195 27.30 7.32 -42.95
CA SER A 195 28.65 7.68 -42.54
C SER A 195 29.29 8.58 -43.59
N ASN A 196 29.93 9.66 -43.15
CA ASN A 196 30.68 10.56 -44.01
C ASN A 196 32.05 9.96 -44.36
N ASP A 197 32.77 9.46 -43.36
CA ASP A 197 34.13 8.90 -43.49
C ASP A 197 34.22 7.73 -44.47
N THR A 198 33.22 6.85 -44.42
CA THR A 198 33.14 5.67 -45.29
C THR A 198 32.30 5.92 -46.56
N GLY A 199 31.55 7.02 -46.60
CA GLY A 199 30.53 7.30 -47.62
C GLY A 199 29.36 6.30 -47.65
N LYS A 200 29.29 5.35 -46.71
CA LYS A 200 28.28 4.29 -46.69
C LYS A 200 26.97 4.80 -46.10
N SER A 201 25.86 4.51 -46.78
CA SER A 201 24.52 4.56 -46.20
C SER A 201 24.13 3.20 -45.65
N PHE A 202 23.51 3.15 -44.48
CA PHE A 202 22.84 1.97 -43.93
C PHE A 202 21.37 2.27 -43.68
N ASN A 203 20.53 1.24 -43.73
CA ASN A 203 19.15 1.31 -43.26
C ASN A 203 18.99 0.23 -42.20
N SER A 204 18.41 0.58 -41.07
CA SER A 204 18.00 -0.37 -40.04
C SER A 204 16.49 -0.49 -40.02
N ASP A 205 15.96 -1.70 -39.96
CA ASP A 205 14.54 -1.95 -39.90
C ASP A 205 14.31 -2.87 -38.70
N ALA A 206 13.31 -2.60 -37.88
CA ALA A 206 12.95 -3.45 -36.75
C ALA A 206 11.44 -3.57 -36.65
N TYR A 207 10.94 -4.71 -36.20
CA TYR A 207 9.57 -4.85 -35.76
C TYR A 207 9.49 -5.79 -34.56
N SER A 208 8.51 -5.56 -33.71
CA SER A 208 8.10 -6.53 -32.71
C SER A 208 6.59 -6.52 -32.50
N VAL A 209 6.07 -7.69 -32.14
CA VAL A 209 4.68 -7.95 -31.78
C VAL A 209 4.71 -8.79 -30.52
N ASN A 210 4.28 -8.22 -29.39
CA ASN A 210 4.04 -8.95 -28.15
C ASN A 210 2.55 -9.30 -28.06
N LEU A 211 2.22 -10.59 -27.97
CA LEU A 211 0.88 -11.06 -27.65
C LEU A 211 0.87 -11.64 -26.24
N ALA A 212 0.08 -11.07 -25.35
CA ALA A 212 -0.09 -11.57 -23.99
C ALA A 212 -1.56 -11.92 -23.71
N MET A 213 -1.80 -13.04 -23.04
CA MET A 213 -3.15 -13.49 -22.67
C MET A 213 -3.12 -14.49 -21.52
N ILE A 214 -4.26 -14.69 -20.84
CA ILE A 214 -4.43 -15.88 -20.00
C ILE A 214 -4.70 -17.09 -20.89
N ALA A 215 -3.94 -18.17 -20.73
CA ALA A 215 -4.17 -19.46 -21.39
C ALA A 215 -3.88 -20.63 -20.46
N GLY A 216 -4.81 -21.59 -20.34
CA GLY A 216 -4.69 -22.69 -19.39
C GLY A 216 -4.56 -22.24 -17.92
N GLY A 217 -5.00 -21.00 -17.61
CA GLY A 217 -4.80 -20.37 -16.31
C GLY A 217 -3.41 -19.79 -16.07
N LEU A 218 -2.47 -19.85 -17.03
CA LEU A 218 -1.16 -19.18 -17.00
C LEU A 218 -1.22 -17.83 -17.72
N ASP A 219 -0.35 -16.90 -17.36
CA ASP A 219 -0.04 -15.71 -18.15
C ASP A 219 0.90 -16.14 -19.26
N VAL A 220 0.40 -16.20 -20.50
CA VAL A 220 1.20 -16.56 -21.68
C VAL A 220 1.58 -15.30 -22.43
N ASN A 221 2.87 -15.09 -22.61
CA ASN A 221 3.46 -14.03 -23.43
C ASN A 221 4.15 -14.67 -24.65
N THR A 222 3.86 -14.16 -25.83
CA THR A 222 4.47 -14.53 -27.11
C THR A 222 5.06 -13.29 -27.78
N TYR A 223 6.38 -13.19 -27.76
CA TYR A 223 7.13 -12.09 -28.36
C TYR A 223 7.71 -12.51 -29.71
N ILE A 224 7.19 -11.91 -30.78
CA ILE A 224 7.66 -12.09 -32.16
C ILE A 224 8.44 -10.83 -32.55
N TYR A 225 9.65 -10.97 -33.07
CA TYR A 225 10.49 -9.84 -33.44
C TYR A 225 11.43 -10.17 -34.59
N GLY A 226 11.82 -9.16 -35.35
CA GLY A 226 12.75 -9.30 -36.46
C GLY A 226 13.37 -7.95 -36.82
N ASP A 227 14.61 -7.98 -37.29
CA ASP A 227 15.39 -6.77 -37.54
C ASP A 227 16.29 -6.93 -38.77
N SER A 228 16.88 -5.83 -39.24
CA SER A 228 17.77 -5.79 -40.40
C SER A 228 19.09 -6.56 -40.23
N TYR A 229 19.51 -6.89 -39.01
CA TYR A 229 20.69 -7.72 -38.76
C TYR A 229 20.37 -9.21 -39.01
N SER A 230 19.13 -9.64 -38.76
CA SER A 230 18.63 -10.98 -39.11
C SER A 230 17.82 -11.05 -40.41
N ASP A 231 18.15 -10.22 -41.40
CA ASP A 231 17.47 -10.12 -42.70
C ASP A 231 15.94 -9.88 -42.64
N ARG A 232 15.46 -9.35 -41.51
CA ARG A 232 14.04 -9.19 -41.10
C ARG A 232 13.28 -10.52 -40.93
N ASN A 233 13.99 -11.64 -40.79
CA ASN A 233 13.35 -12.92 -40.51
C ASN A 233 12.78 -12.91 -39.07
N PRO A 234 11.56 -13.46 -38.85
CA PRO A 234 10.94 -13.51 -37.53
C PRO A 234 11.63 -14.53 -36.63
N ARG A 235 11.98 -14.09 -35.43
CA ARG A 235 12.24 -14.94 -34.25
C ARG A 235 11.05 -14.86 -33.31
N VAL A 236 10.87 -15.90 -32.50
CA VAL A 236 9.74 -16.02 -31.57
C VAL A 236 10.24 -16.47 -30.19
N ARG A 237 9.69 -15.89 -29.13
CA ARG A 237 9.82 -16.35 -27.74
C ARG A 237 8.45 -16.57 -27.15
N ILE A 238 8.22 -17.69 -26.48
CA ILE A 238 6.95 -18.04 -25.83
C ILE A 238 7.22 -18.43 -24.39
N SER A 239 6.64 -17.68 -23.44
CA SER A 239 6.71 -18.00 -22.02
C SER A 239 5.31 -18.10 -21.41
N GLY A 240 5.16 -18.96 -20.41
CA GLY A 240 3.98 -19.09 -19.58
C GLY A 240 4.37 -18.96 -18.12
N SER A 241 3.71 -18.08 -17.36
CA SER A 241 4.00 -17.88 -15.94
C SER A 241 2.75 -17.77 -15.08
N ARG A 242 2.89 -17.94 -13.76
CA ARG A 242 1.83 -17.69 -12.79
C ARG A 242 2.42 -17.44 -11.41
N THR A 243 1.97 -16.36 -10.76
CA THR A 243 2.20 -16.15 -9.33
C THR A 243 0.94 -16.52 -8.54
N PHE A 244 1.10 -17.35 -7.51
CA PHE A 244 0.02 -17.83 -6.65
C PHE A 244 -0.01 -17.00 -5.36
N LEU A 245 -1.01 -16.12 -5.26
CA LEU A 245 -1.20 -15.24 -4.12
C LEU A 245 -2.30 -15.74 -3.15
N ASP A 246 -3.23 -16.55 -3.65
CA ASP A 246 -4.34 -17.09 -2.87
C ASP A 246 -3.84 -18.12 -1.82
N GLU A 247 -4.37 -18.04 -0.60
CA GLU A 247 -4.43 -19.17 0.34
C GLU A 247 -5.67 -20.03 0.02
N PRO A 248 -5.65 -21.36 0.24
CA PRO A 248 -4.79 -22.11 1.14
C PRO A 248 -3.39 -22.42 0.59
N GLU A 249 -2.49 -22.79 1.50
CA GLU A 249 -1.23 -23.46 1.15
C GLU A 249 -1.51 -24.66 0.23
N ASN A 250 -1.05 -24.57 -1.02
CA ASN A 250 -0.90 -25.77 -1.83
C ASN A 250 0.16 -26.67 -1.18
N LYS A 251 0.06 -28.00 -1.34
CA LYS A 251 0.94 -28.98 -0.66
C LYS A 251 2.45 -28.80 -0.92
N PHE A 252 2.82 -27.98 -1.88
CA PHE A 252 4.19 -27.67 -2.24
C PHE A 252 4.59 -26.23 -1.89
N ASN A 253 3.76 -25.44 -1.19
CA ASN A 253 3.99 -24.01 -0.93
C ASN A 253 4.42 -23.20 -2.18
N LEU A 254 3.97 -23.62 -3.38
CA LEU A 254 4.36 -23.01 -4.65
C LEU A 254 3.81 -21.58 -4.73
N LYS A 255 4.70 -20.59 -4.94
CA LYS A 255 4.34 -19.17 -5.10
C LYS A 255 4.57 -18.64 -6.51
N THR A 256 5.58 -19.12 -7.25
CA THR A 256 5.76 -18.76 -8.67
C THR A 256 6.03 -19.99 -9.52
N LEU A 257 5.46 -20.02 -10.71
CA LEU A 257 5.72 -20.97 -11.79
C LEU A 257 6.08 -20.19 -13.05
N LYS A 258 7.11 -20.62 -13.78
CA LYS A 258 7.50 -20.13 -15.11
C LYS A 258 7.83 -21.34 -16.00
N ALA A 259 7.49 -21.30 -17.28
CA ALA A 259 7.78 -22.34 -18.27
C ALA A 259 7.87 -21.76 -19.69
N GLY A 260 8.54 -22.47 -20.59
CA GLY A 260 8.84 -22.01 -21.95
C GLY A 260 10.16 -21.25 -22.01
N ASP A 261 10.26 -20.23 -22.85
CA ASP A 261 11.44 -19.38 -23.00
C ASP A 261 11.55 -18.43 -21.81
N ILE A 262 12.30 -18.82 -20.78
CA ILE A 262 12.41 -18.13 -19.50
C ILE A 262 13.80 -17.52 -19.31
N SER A 263 13.92 -16.51 -18.46
CA SER A 263 15.19 -16.24 -17.79
C SER A 263 15.44 -17.35 -16.76
N GLY A 264 16.67 -17.83 -16.65
CA GLY A 264 17.12 -18.63 -15.53
C GLY A 264 16.83 -17.94 -14.19
N LEU A 265 16.71 -18.73 -13.12
CA LEU A 265 16.88 -18.18 -11.78
C LEU A 265 18.38 -17.85 -11.63
N SER A 266 18.71 -16.68 -11.10
CA SER A 266 20.09 -16.32 -10.74
C SER A 266 20.51 -17.11 -9.49
N SER A 267 20.86 -18.38 -9.69
CA SER A 267 21.24 -19.30 -8.63
C SER A 267 22.74 -19.23 -8.36
N SER A 268 23.02 -18.46 -7.32
CA SER A 268 24.08 -17.47 -7.41
C SER A 268 25.45 -17.89 -6.94
N TYR A 269 25.55 -19.13 -6.48
CA TYR A 269 26.77 -19.72 -5.95
C TYR A 269 27.54 -20.45 -7.05
N PHE A 270 26.88 -20.78 -8.18
CA PHE A 270 27.51 -21.55 -9.26
C PHE A 270 27.15 -21.10 -10.68
N ALA A 271 25.91 -20.69 -10.97
CA ALA A 271 25.47 -20.44 -12.34
C ALA A 271 24.95 -19.01 -12.59
N ASP A 272 25.36 -18.42 -13.71
CA ASP A 272 24.83 -17.14 -14.16
C ASP A 272 23.42 -17.26 -14.75
N ALA A 273 22.62 -16.21 -14.59
CA ALA A 273 21.29 -16.14 -15.17
C ALA A 273 21.36 -15.94 -16.69
N SER A 274 21.03 -16.99 -17.44
CA SER A 274 20.92 -16.95 -18.90
C SER A 274 19.49 -17.20 -19.38
N TYR A 275 19.16 -16.76 -20.60
CA TYR A 275 17.83 -16.98 -21.18
C TYR A 275 17.78 -18.29 -21.96
N GLY A 276 16.70 -19.06 -21.80
CA GLY A 276 16.52 -20.30 -22.53
C GLY A 276 15.23 -21.03 -22.21
N ARG A 277 14.95 -22.10 -22.96
CA ARG A 277 13.73 -22.90 -22.79
C ARG A 277 13.83 -23.81 -21.56
N GLY A 278 12.80 -23.82 -20.73
CA GLY A 278 12.77 -24.66 -19.54
C GLY A 278 11.56 -24.46 -18.66
N ALA A 279 11.73 -24.71 -17.37
CA ALA A 279 10.77 -24.42 -16.32
C ALA A 279 11.47 -23.99 -15.04
N ALA A 280 10.82 -23.12 -14.26
CA ALA A 280 11.25 -22.70 -12.94
C ALA A 280 10.06 -22.62 -11.97
N VAL A 281 10.27 -23.03 -10.74
CA VAL A 281 9.31 -22.98 -9.63
C VAL A 281 9.99 -22.43 -8.37
N SER A 282 9.22 -21.71 -7.55
CA SER A 282 9.71 -21.17 -6.28
C SER A 282 8.58 -21.11 -5.25
N SER A 283 8.92 -21.33 -3.98
CA SER A 283 8.04 -21.03 -2.83
C SER A 283 8.08 -19.57 -2.40
N PHE A 284 8.76 -18.69 -3.15
CA PHE A 284 8.93 -17.27 -2.84
C PHE A 284 8.54 -16.40 -4.03
N LYS A 285 7.96 -15.21 -3.78
CA LYS A 285 7.60 -14.23 -4.82
C LYS A 285 8.84 -13.45 -5.31
N ASN A 286 9.52 -12.74 -4.40
CA ASN A 286 10.64 -11.84 -4.69
C ASN A 286 11.83 -12.11 -3.74
N LEU A 287 12.37 -13.35 -3.75
CA LEU A 287 13.57 -13.67 -2.96
C LEU A 287 14.83 -13.23 -3.71
N VAL A 288 15.73 -12.52 -3.03
CA VAL A 288 17.09 -12.28 -3.54
C VAL A 288 17.91 -13.55 -3.38
N MET A 289 18.26 -14.19 -4.50
CA MET A 289 19.05 -15.43 -4.51
C MET A 289 20.55 -15.19 -4.62
N SER A 290 20.99 -14.05 -5.15
CA SER A 290 22.39 -13.64 -5.41
C SER A 290 23.37 -13.81 -4.22
N ALA A 291 24.57 -14.32 -4.44
CA ALA A 291 25.62 -14.51 -3.42
C ALA A 291 26.26 -13.17 -3.09
N ASN A 292 26.63 -12.42 -4.14
CA ASN A 292 27.05 -11.03 -4.05
C ASN A 292 25.94 -10.03 -3.64
N LYS A 293 24.74 -10.48 -3.21
CA LYS A 293 23.57 -9.62 -2.89
C LYS A 293 23.32 -8.49 -3.89
N THR A 294 23.23 -8.83 -5.17
CA THR A 294 22.77 -7.93 -6.23
C THR A 294 21.59 -8.49 -6.99
N ILE A 295 20.77 -7.63 -7.56
CA ILE A 295 19.71 -8.01 -8.51
C ILE A 295 19.87 -7.28 -9.83
N ASP A 296 19.45 -7.91 -10.92
CA ASP A 296 19.34 -7.27 -12.22
C ASP A 296 17.92 -6.74 -12.36
N ILE A 297 17.75 -5.42 -12.23
CA ILE A 297 16.45 -4.78 -12.38
C ILE A 297 16.24 -4.52 -13.87
N THR A 298 15.48 -5.40 -14.49
CA THR A 298 15.27 -5.47 -15.94
C THR A 298 13.79 -5.39 -16.28
N GLY A 299 13.50 -4.76 -17.40
CA GLY A 299 12.13 -4.72 -17.90
C GLY A 299 12.01 -4.01 -19.25
N PRO A 300 10.83 -4.02 -19.86
CA PRO A 300 10.57 -3.35 -21.12
C PRO A 300 10.74 -1.83 -20.97
N LEU A 301 11.52 -1.22 -21.87
CA LEU A 301 11.64 0.24 -22.01
C LEU A 301 11.40 0.60 -23.47
N LEU A 302 10.32 1.33 -23.72
CA LEU A 302 9.97 1.78 -25.07
C LEU A 302 10.96 2.83 -25.58
N ASP A 303 11.04 2.98 -26.90
CA ASP A 303 11.96 3.94 -27.51
C ASP A 303 11.59 5.39 -27.15
N GLY A 304 12.59 6.19 -26.81
CA GLY A 304 12.41 7.52 -26.23
C GLY A 304 11.94 7.55 -24.76
N TRP A 305 11.61 6.41 -24.14
CA TRP A 305 11.41 6.37 -22.69
C TRP A 305 12.74 6.41 -21.96
N GLN A 306 12.72 7.01 -20.77
CA GLN A 306 13.79 6.97 -19.78
C GLN A 306 13.23 6.37 -18.50
N VAL A 307 14.06 5.65 -17.75
CA VAL A 307 13.73 5.22 -16.40
C VAL A 307 14.78 5.73 -15.42
N GLU A 308 14.33 6.40 -14.37
CA GLU A 308 15.09 6.64 -13.15
C GLU A 308 14.95 5.43 -12.24
N LEU A 309 16.06 4.95 -11.69
CA LEU A 309 16.03 3.99 -10.61
C LEU A 309 16.41 4.67 -9.30
N TYR A 310 15.48 4.70 -8.37
CA TYR A 310 15.73 5.06 -6.99
C TYR A 310 15.80 3.80 -6.13
N TRP A 311 16.81 3.71 -5.27
CA TRP A 311 16.93 2.68 -4.23
C TRP A 311 16.84 3.36 -2.88
N ASN A 312 15.84 3.00 -2.07
CA ASN A 312 15.59 3.60 -0.75
C ASN A 312 15.60 5.15 -0.80
N GLU A 313 14.83 5.70 -1.75
CA GLU A 313 14.72 7.14 -2.09
C GLU A 313 15.99 7.80 -2.68
N GLN A 314 17.11 7.09 -2.80
CA GLN A 314 18.34 7.59 -3.42
C GLN A 314 18.33 7.30 -4.92
N LEU A 315 18.50 8.31 -5.76
CA LEU A 315 18.69 8.14 -7.20
C LEU A 315 20.01 7.39 -7.45
N VAL A 316 19.93 6.15 -7.96
CA VAL A 316 21.10 5.31 -8.27
C VAL A 316 21.56 5.49 -9.71
N GLY A 317 20.64 5.73 -10.63
CA GLY A 317 20.99 6.02 -12.01
C GLY A 317 19.79 6.08 -12.95
N TYR A 318 20.12 6.21 -14.22
CA TYR A 318 19.18 6.33 -15.32
C TYR A 318 19.46 5.28 -16.40
N ARG A 319 18.43 4.86 -17.12
CA ARG A 319 18.55 4.18 -18.41
C ARG A 319 17.63 4.82 -19.44
N GLN A 320 18.09 4.88 -20.67
CA GLN A 320 17.28 5.11 -21.86
C GLN A 320 17.17 3.79 -22.62
N ASN A 321 16.30 3.72 -23.62
CA ASN A 321 16.17 2.55 -24.47
C ASN A 321 17.51 2.14 -25.09
N GLY A 322 17.93 0.89 -24.89
CA GLY A 322 19.04 0.28 -25.62
C GLY A 322 18.59 -0.38 -26.92
N VAL A 323 19.51 -1.06 -27.61
CA VAL A 323 19.25 -1.73 -28.91
C VAL A 323 18.11 -2.77 -28.84
N ASN A 324 17.75 -3.25 -27.64
CA ASN A 324 16.83 -4.38 -27.42
C ASN A 324 15.41 -4.00 -26.90
N GLY A 325 15.04 -2.72 -26.74
CA GLY A 325 13.68 -2.35 -26.28
C GLY A 325 13.41 -2.62 -24.79
N GLN A 326 14.47 -2.67 -23.98
CA GLN A 326 14.47 -3.00 -22.57
C GLN A 326 15.44 -2.10 -21.80
N TYR A 327 15.12 -1.81 -20.54
CA TYR A 327 16.07 -1.26 -19.58
C TYR A 327 16.75 -2.41 -18.83
N ASN A 328 18.01 -2.20 -18.47
CA ASN A 328 18.72 -3.07 -17.55
C ASN A 328 19.54 -2.20 -16.57
N PHE A 329 19.26 -2.33 -15.29
CA PHE A 329 20.17 -1.95 -14.21
C PHE A 329 20.80 -3.23 -13.65
N PRO A 330 21.93 -3.67 -14.21
CA PRO A 330 22.59 -4.89 -13.75
C PRO A 330 23.32 -4.64 -12.43
N ASN A 331 23.51 -5.70 -11.65
CA ASN A 331 24.28 -5.69 -10.41
C ASN A 331 23.82 -4.63 -9.38
N MET A 332 22.51 -4.38 -9.27
CA MET A 332 21.97 -3.45 -8.29
C MET A 332 22.11 -4.01 -6.87
N PRO A 333 22.90 -3.38 -5.98
CA PRO A 333 23.12 -3.89 -4.63
C PRO A 333 21.83 -3.87 -3.81
N VAL A 334 21.64 -4.89 -2.96
CA VAL A 334 20.59 -4.89 -1.95
C VAL A 334 21.17 -4.81 -0.54
N SER A 335 20.51 -4.00 0.30
CA SER A 335 20.74 -3.81 1.73
C SER A 335 20.12 -4.94 2.54
N TYR A 336 20.44 -5.03 3.84
CA TYR A 336 19.67 -5.83 4.78
C TYR A 336 18.21 -5.37 4.88
N GLY A 337 17.29 -6.32 5.07
CA GLY A 337 15.86 -6.05 5.23
C GLY A 337 15.11 -5.84 3.91
N LEU A 338 14.13 -4.93 3.93
CA LEU A 338 13.30 -4.59 2.77
C LEU A 338 13.97 -3.54 1.90
N ASN A 339 14.34 -3.94 0.69
CA ASN A 339 14.81 -3.04 -0.37
C ASN A 339 13.62 -2.60 -1.20
N THR A 340 13.40 -1.28 -1.27
CA THR A 340 12.40 -0.71 -2.17
C THR A 340 13.11 0.01 -3.30
N PHE A 341 12.97 -0.55 -4.50
CA PHE A 341 13.38 0.08 -5.75
C PHE A 341 12.16 0.78 -6.34
N LYS A 342 12.24 2.10 -6.46
CA LYS A 342 11.23 2.92 -7.12
C LYS A 342 11.76 3.23 -8.52
N LEU A 343 11.18 2.60 -9.53
CA LEU A 343 11.44 2.94 -10.92
C LEU A 343 10.48 4.06 -11.31
N VAL A 344 11.02 5.20 -11.74
CA VAL A 344 10.23 6.29 -12.32
C VAL A 344 10.50 6.31 -13.81
N PHE A 345 9.58 5.69 -14.54
CA PHE A 345 9.54 5.70 -15.98
C PHE A 345 9.00 7.05 -16.45
N TYR A 346 9.58 7.54 -17.53
CA TYR A 346 9.29 8.80 -18.15
C TYR A 346 9.11 8.57 -19.65
N GLY A 347 7.87 8.73 -20.12
CA GLY A 347 7.57 8.54 -21.52
C GLY A 347 8.03 9.71 -22.41
N PRO A 348 8.24 9.46 -23.71
CA PRO A 348 8.56 10.46 -24.72
C PRO A 348 7.35 11.34 -25.07
N TYR A 349 6.31 11.34 -24.23
CA TYR A 349 5.12 12.16 -24.41
C TYR A 349 4.69 12.90 -23.13
N GLY A 350 5.31 12.63 -21.97
CA GLY A 350 5.01 13.30 -20.69
C GLY A 350 4.25 12.45 -19.68
N GLU A 351 4.08 11.17 -19.96
CA GLU A 351 3.69 10.19 -18.96
C GLU A 351 4.80 10.03 -17.94
N THR A 352 4.41 9.90 -16.68
CA THR A 352 5.28 9.32 -15.66
C THR A 352 4.60 8.02 -15.21
N ARG A 353 5.39 6.97 -14.96
CA ARG A 353 4.90 5.73 -14.37
C ARG A 353 5.83 5.36 -13.24
N THR A 354 5.26 5.12 -12.06
CA THR A 354 6.05 4.71 -10.89
C THR A 354 5.78 3.25 -10.57
N GLU A 355 6.79 2.42 -10.73
CA GLU A 355 6.79 1.04 -10.24
C GLU A 355 7.58 0.95 -8.95
N TYR A 356 7.13 0.07 -8.06
CA TYR A 356 7.78 -0.20 -6.78
C TYR A 356 8.09 -1.69 -6.71
N GLU A 357 9.35 -2.04 -6.97
CA GLU A 357 9.82 -3.40 -6.74
C GLU A 357 10.35 -3.54 -5.31
N ARG A 358 9.99 -4.66 -4.68
CA ARG A 358 10.28 -4.93 -3.27
C ARG A 358 10.97 -6.27 -3.12
N TYR A 359 12.20 -6.23 -2.62
CA TYR A 359 13.06 -7.39 -2.44
C TYR A 359 13.50 -7.49 -0.98
N TYR A 360 13.44 -8.70 -0.43
CA TYR A 360 13.91 -8.97 0.93
C TYR A 360 15.27 -9.65 0.88
N SER A 361 16.23 -9.17 1.68
CA SER A 361 17.59 -9.71 1.79
C SER A 361 18.04 -9.77 3.26
N GLY A 362 18.86 -10.77 3.61
CA GLY A 362 19.42 -10.95 4.95
C GLY A 362 18.43 -11.37 6.05
N THR A 363 17.12 -11.35 5.81
CA THR A 363 16.15 -12.03 6.69
C THR A 363 15.96 -13.46 6.24
N SER A 364 15.78 -14.38 7.18
CA SER A 364 15.39 -15.76 6.84
C SER A 364 14.16 -15.75 5.91
N PRO A 365 14.20 -16.46 4.77
CA PRO A 365 13.05 -16.54 3.86
C PRO A 365 11.94 -17.47 4.36
N VAL A 366 12.19 -18.22 5.45
CA VAL A 366 11.29 -19.23 6.04
C VAL A 366 11.18 -19.05 7.55
N LYS A 367 10.02 -19.32 8.16
CA LYS A 367 9.87 -19.35 9.62
C LYS A 367 10.36 -20.68 10.20
N LYS A 368 10.43 -20.77 11.53
CA LYS A 368 10.75 -22.01 12.25
C LYS A 368 9.81 -23.16 11.85
N GLY A 369 10.40 -24.26 11.38
CA GLY A 369 9.69 -25.45 10.92
C GLY A 369 9.16 -25.37 9.48
N GLU A 370 9.20 -24.20 8.84
CA GLU A 370 8.84 -24.06 7.42
C GLU A 370 9.99 -24.52 6.52
N PHE A 371 9.61 -25.12 5.39
CA PHE A 371 10.50 -25.45 4.29
C PHE A 371 10.13 -24.63 3.06
N GLY A 372 11.13 -24.05 2.41
CA GLY A 372 11.00 -23.33 1.15
C GLY A 372 12.05 -23.78 0.16
N TYR A 373 11.83 -23.52 -1.12
CA TYR A 373 12.73 -23.95 -2.18
C TYR A 373 12.60 -23.09 -3.44
N THR A 374 13.63 -23.20 -4.27
CA THR A 374 13.67 -22.75 -5.65
C THR A 374 14.17 -23.91 -6.50
N ALA A 375 13.59 -24.11 -7.67
CA ALA A 375 14.02 -25.13 -8.61
C ALA A 375 13.86 -24.64 -10.05
N ALA A 376 14.91 -24.75 -10.85
CA ALA A 376 14.90 -24.45 -12.28
C ALA A 376 15.57 -25.57 -13.08
N ALA A 377 15.09 -25.80 -14.30
CA ALA A 377 15.74 -26.67 -15.27
C ALA A 377 15.49 -26.08 -16.67
N TYR A 378 16.55 -25.66 -17.35
CA TYR A 378 16.46 -24.97 -18.63
C TYR A 378 17.70 -25.21 -19.50
N GLN A 379 17.54 -25.15 -20.82
CA GLN A 379 18.65 -25.19 -21.76
C GLN A 379 19.02 -23.75 -22.14
N PRO A 380 20.19 -23.23 -21.73
CA PRO A 380 20.58 -21.84 -22.02
C PRO A 380 20.72 -21.64 -23.53
N TYR A 381 20.31 -20.48 -24.03
CA TYR A 381 20.38 -20.09 -25.45
C TYR A 381 19.64 -21.00 -26.45
N ARG A 382 18.90 -22.01 -25.98
CA ARG A 382 17.91 -22.79 -26.76
C ARG A 382 16.53 -22.20 -26.54
N TYR A 383 15.67 -22.23 -27.56
CA TYR A 383 14.33 -21.64 -27.50
C TYR A 383 13.26 -22.63 -27.98
N LEU A 384 11.99 -22.37 -27.69
CA LEU A 384 10.88 -23.20 -28.19
C LEU A 384 10.75 -23.14 -29.71
N ILE A 385 11.16 -22.02 -30.33
CA ILE A 385 11.28 -21.82 -31.77
C ILE A 385 12.66 -21.22 -32.03
N GLU A 386 13.49 -21.93 -32.79
CA GLU A 386 14.92 -21.60 -33.02
C GLU A 386 15.19 -21.16 -34.47
N ASP A 387 14.14 -20.97 -35.27
CA ASP A 387 14.26 -20.47 -36.63
C ASP A 387 14.79 -19.03 -36.62
N ASN A 388 15.80 -18.77 -37.45
CA ASN A 388 16.39 -17.45 -37.69
C ASN A 388 17.17 -16.83 -36.51
N GLU A 389 17.64 -17.64 -35.57
CA GLU A 389 18.62 -17.19 -34.58
C GLU A 389 19.96 -16.83 -35.27
N PRO A 390 20.52 -15.62 -35.04
CA PRO A 390 21.69 -15.13 -35.77
C PRO A 390 23.02 -15.70 -35.23
N PHE A 391 23.03 -16.29 -34.04
CA PHE A 391 24.21 -16.82 -33.37
C PHE A 391 23.96 -18.24 -32.86
N GLU A 392 24.97 -19.11 -33.00
CA GLU A 392 25.04 -20.34 -32.21
C GLU A 392 25.92 -20.09 -30.98
N TYR A 393 25.37 -20.34 -29.80
CA TYR A 393 26.11 -20.34 -28.55
C TYR A 393 26.67 -21.74 -28.26
N GLU A 394 27.91 -21.80 -27.80
CA GLU A 394 28.47 -23.03 -27.23
C GLU A 394 27.76 -23.34 -25.89
N GLY A 395 27.77 -24.60 -25.46
CA GLY A 395 27.07 -25.04 -24.25
C GLY A 395 25.53 -25.07 -24.29
N LYS A 396 24.90 -24.55 -25.34
CA LYS A 396 23.42 -24.47 -25.46
C LYS A 396 22.68 -25.80 -25.32
N ASP A 397 23.35 -26.93 -25.55
CA ASP A 397 22.77 -28.26 -25.40
C ASP A 397 22.85 -28.83 -23.98
N THR A 398 23.75 -28.30 -23.14
CA THR A 398 23.91 -28.68 -21.73
C THR A 398 22.86 -27.98 -20.87
N PRO A 399 21.91 -28.70 -20.25
CA PRO A 399 20.89 -28.07 -19.44
C PRO A 399 21.49 -27.57 -18.11
N ILE A 400 21.14 -26.34 -17.74
CA ILE A 400 21.31 -25.82 -16.39
C ILE A 400 20.17 -26.37 -15.53
N ILE A 401 20.52 -27.01 -14.42
CA ILE A 401 19.57 -27.47 -13.40
C ILE A 401 20.00 -26.81 -12.09
N ASP A 402 19.10 -26.09 -11.45
CA ASP A 402 19.34 -25.53 -10.12
C ASP A 402 18.26 -25.94 -9.14
N LEU A 403 18.67 -26.40 -7.96
CA LEU A 403 17.79 -26.75 -6.86
C LEU A 403 18.38 -26.15 -5.58
N THR A 404 17.66 -25.25 -4.91
CA THR A 404 18.05 -24.74 -3.58
C THR A 404 16.89 -24.89 -2.60
N GLY A 405 17.16 -25.42 -1.41
CA GLY A 405 16.21 -25.61 -0.31
C GLY A 405 16.61 -24.84 0.95
N TYR A 406 15.61 -24.38 1.68
CA TYR A 406 15.73 -23.55 2.89
C TYR A 406 14.87 -24.17 4.00
N TYR A 407 15.43 -24.38 5.19
CA TYR A 407 14.72 -24.93 6.34
C TYR A 407 14.96 -24.09 7.60
N GLY A 408 13.88 -23.53 8.17
CA GLY A 408 13.96 -22.76 9.40
C GLY A 408 14.15 -23.65 10.62
N ALA A 409 15.40 -23.90 11.03
CA ALA A 409 15.70 -24.70 12.22
C ALA A 409 15.26 -23.97 13.52
N THR A 410 15.36 -22.64 13.54
CA THR A 410 14.77 -21.76 14.57
C THR A 410 14.27 -20.48 13.90
N ASP A 411 13.60 -19.60 14.65
CA ASP A 411 13.15 -18.29 14.13
C ASP A 411 14.32 -17.38 13.68
N ASN A 412 15.55 -17.70 14.13
CA ASN A 412 16.78 -16.98 13.81
C ASN A 412 17.81 -17.81 13.02
N LEU A 413 17.55 -19.09 12.72
CA LEU A 413 18.54 -19.99 12.10
C LEU A 413 17.90 -20.76 10.95
N THR A 414 18.42 -20.55 9.75
CA THR A 414 17.98 -21.22 8.54
C THR A 414 19.11 -22.03 7.94
N LEU A 415 18.85 -23.30 7.73
CA LEU A 415 19.75 -24.22 7.04
C LEU A 415 19.44 -24.17 5.55
N MET A 416 20.48 -24.20 4.73
CA MET A 416 20.42 -24.10 3.29
C MET A 416 21.14 -25.28 2.66
N GLY A 417 20.60 -25.81 1.57
CA GLY A 417 21.22 -26.87 0.81
C GLY A 417 20.89 -26.71 -0.67
N GLY A 418 21.88 -26.93 -1.54
CA GLY A 418 21.71 -26.72 -2.98
C GLY A 418 22.43 -27.77 -3.82
N PHE A 419 21.93 -27.93 -5.05
CA PHE A 419 22.56 -28.69 -6.13
C PHE A 419 22.39 -27.91 -7.42
N THR A 420 23.49 -27.70 -8.14
CA THR A 420 23.50 -26.99 -9.41
C THR A 420 24.27 -27.81 -10.44
N GLN A 421 23.69 -28.00 -11.62
CA GLN A 421 24.37 -28.51 -12.81
C GLN A 421 24.43 -27.37 -13.82
N THR A 422 25.59 -27.14 -14.43
CA THR A 422 25.80 -26.07 -15.41
C THR A 422 26.88 -26.48 -16.42
N PRO A 423 26.88 -25.96 -17.66
CA PRO A 423 28.11 -25.94 -18.44
C PRO A 423 29.20 -25.15 -17.71
N ASP A 424 30.44 -25.59 -17.88
CA ASP A 424 31.68 -24.87 -17.58
C ASP A 424 31.77 -23.57 -18.42
N ALA A 425 32.31 -22.50 -17.85
CA ALA A 425 32.27 -21.17 -18.48
C ALA A 425 33.35 -20.92 -19.54
N ASP A 426 34.51 -21.57 -19.43
CA ASP A 426 35.61 -21.47 -20.40
C ASP A 426 35.35 -22.36 -21.63
N THR A 427 35.09 -23.65 -21.40
CA THR A 427 34.90 -24.64 -22.47
C THR A 427 33.48 -24.66 -23.05
N GLY A 428 32.49 -24.13 -22.32
CA GLY A 428 31.06 -24.16 -22.65
C GLY A 428 30.41 -25.54 -22.67
N ILE A 429 31.15 -26.62 -22.94
CA ILE A 429 30.61 -27.94 -23.31
C ILE A 429 30.70 -28.93 -22.14
N GLU A 430 31.72 -28.81 -21.29
CA GLU A 430 31.87 -29.70 -20.14
C GLU A 430 30.75 -29.45 -19.11
N THR A 431 30.10 -30.51 -18.63
CA THR A 431 29.01 -30.40 -17.65
C THR A 431 29.59 -30.58 -16.25
N GLN A 432 29.43 -29.57 -15.41
CA GLN A 432 29.88 -29.58 -14.03
C GLN A 432 28.68 -29.70 -13.07
N HIS A 433 28.91 -30.34 -11.93
CA HIS A 433 27.94 -30.56 -10.88
C HIS A 433 28.46 -29.98 -9.56
N PHE A 434 27.63 -29.19 -8.89
CA PHE A 434 27.97 -28.48 -7.67
C PHE A 434 26.99 -28.81 -6.55
N GLY A 435 27.51 -28.88 -5.33
CA GLY A 435 26.73 -29.01 -4.10
C GLY A 435 26.99 -27.84 -3.16
N MET A 436 25.95 -27.37 -2.48
CA MET A 436 26.05 -26.36 -1.43
C MET A 436 25.43 -26.88 -0.13
N ALA A 437 26.09 -26.63 1.00
CA ALA A 437 25.51 -26.75 2.33
C ALA A 437 25.84 -25.51 3.16
N GLY A 438 24.83 -24.76 3.60
CA GLY A 438 25.00 -23.48 4.27
C GLY A 438 24.09 -23.27 5.46
N ALA A 439 24.37 -22.22 6.22
CA ALA A 439 23.54 -21.76 7.32
C ALA A 439 23.54 -20.23 7.38
N GLN A 440 22.35 -19.65 7.53
CA GLN A 440 22.12 -18.23 7.77
C GLN A 440 21.60 -18.03 9.19
N TYR A 441 22.26 -17.19 9.97
CA TYR A 441 21.86 -16.80 11.32
C TYR A 441 21.45 -15.32 11.36
N ALA A 442 20.17 -15.07 11.64
CA ALA A 442 19.61 -13.75 11.81
C ALA A 442 19.82 -13.25 13.25
N ILE A 443 20.43 -12.07 13.36
CA ILE A 443 20.62 -11.31 14.59
C ILE A 443 19.70 -10.08 14.49
N LYS A 444 19.33 -9.44 15.60
CA LYS A 444 18.45 -8.27 15.56
C LYS A 444 19.11 -7.11 14.78
N GLY A 445 18.67 -6.90 13.53
CA GLY A 445 19.22 -5.89 12.62
C GLY A 445 20.40 -6.36 11.74
N SER A 446 20.74 -7.64 11.73
CA SER A 446 21.77 -8.17 10.82
C SER A 446 21.62 -9.68 10.55
N SER A 447 22.37 -10.21 9.60
CA SER A 447 22.52 -11.64 9.36
C SER A 447 23.94 -11.99 8.99
N ILE A 448 24.35 -13.18 9.42
CA ILE A 448 25.60 -13.81 8.99
C ILE A 448 25.20 -15.09 8.26
N GLN A 449 25.74 -15.32 7.07
CA GLN A 449 25.56 -16.57 6.34
C GLN A 449 26.93 -17.16 5.99
N TYR A 450 27.02 -18.48 6.02
CA TYR A 450 28.17 -19.23 5.57
C TYR A 450 27.70 -20.42 4.74
N ASN A 451 28.27 -20.61 3.56
CA ASN A 451 28.08 -21.78 2.72
C ASN A 451 29.41 -22.51 2.55
N LEU A 452 29.38 -23.83 2.68
CA LEU A 452 30.37 -24.72 2.11
C LEU A 452 29.88 -25.12 0.72
N GLU A 453 30.73 -24.94 -0.26
CA GLU A 453 30.47 -25.19 -1.67
C GLU A 453 31.42 -26.30 -2.15
N GLN A 454 30.96 -27.16 -3.06
CA GLN A 454 31.75 -28.28 -3.54
C GLN A 454 31.50 -28.50 -5.03
N ASN A 455 32.57 -28.55 -5.83
CA ASN A 455 32.50 -29.16 -7.15
C ASN A 455 32.51 -30.68 -6.96
N LEU A 456 31.44 -31.36 -7.38
CA LEU A 456 31.22 -32.78 -7.14
C LEU A 456 32.03 -33.68 -8.09
N ASP A 457 32.50 -33.12 -9.21
CA ASP A 457 33.32 -33.82 -10.20
C ASP A 457 34.81 -33.80 -9.81
N THR A 458 35.33 -32.63 -9.41
CA THR A 458 36.73 -32.46 -8.97
C THR A 458 36.94 -32.79 -7.49
N GLN A 459 35.88 -32.70 -6.68
CA GLN A 459 35.88 -32.78 -5.21
C GLN A 459 36.55 -31.58 -4.50
N GLU A 460 36.82 -30.49 -5.22
CA GLU A 460 37.32 -29.24 -4.63
C GLU A 460 36.22 -28.48 -3.87
N PHE A 461 36.64 -27.68 -2.88
CA PHE A 461 35.74 -27.01 -1.93
C PHE A 461 35.89 -25.49 -1.93
N GLY A 462 34.79 -24.81 -2.25
CA GLY A 462 34.63 -23.37 -2.12
C GLY A 462 34.04 -22.97 -0.75
N HIS A 463 34.23 -21.71 -0.39
CA HIS A 463 33.69 -21.12 0.83
C HIS A 463 33.12 -19.74 0.54
N HIS A 464 31.83 -19.55 0.79
CA HIS A 464 31.19 -18.25 0.80
C HIS A 464 30.84 -17.86 2.24
N ALA A 465 31.29 -16.70 2.68
CA ALA A 465 30.98 -16.15 4.00
C ALA A 465 30.52 -14.70 3.86
N GLU A 466 29.36 -14.37 4.44
CA GLU A 466 28.80 -13.03 4.35
C GLU A 466 28.22 -12.51 5.68
N TRP A 467 28.20 -11.19 5.80
CA TRP A 467 27.52 -10.44 6.83
C TRP A 467 26.82 -9.23 6.22
N GLN A 468 25.54 -9.06 6.51
CA GLN A 468 24.80 -7.85 6.14
C GLN A 468 23.92 -7.37 7.29
N GLY A 469 23.72 -6.05 7.43
CA GLY A 469 22.94 -5.51 8.54
C GLY A 469 22.88 -4.00 8.60
N ASP A 470 21.95 -3.49 9.40
CA ASP A 470 21.85 -2.07 9.72
C ASP A 470 22.70 -1.75 10.95
N VAL A 471 23.69 -0.88 10.75
CA VAL A 471 24.54 -0.30 11.81
C VAL A 471 24.23 1.19 11.94
N TYR A 472 24.73 1.83 13.00
CA TYR A 472 24.45 3.24 13.30
C TYR A 472 24.75 4.21 12.13
N ILE A 473 25.73 3.90 11.28
CA ILE A 473 26.14 4.73 10.15
C ILE A 473 25.33 4.48 8.86
N GLY A 474 24.62 3.35 8.75
CA GLY A 474 23.91 2.92 7.55
C GLY A 474 23.82 1.39 7.44
N THR A 475 23.40 0.89 6.29
CA THR A 475 23.38 -0.54 6.01
C THR A 475 24.74 -1.00 5.46
N VAL A 476 25.27 -2.09 6.02
CA VAL A 476 26.49 -2.76 5.58
C VAL A 476 26.17 -4.09 4.87
N TYR A 477 27.04 -4.44 3.93
CA TYR A 477 27.23 -5.78 3.39
C TYR A 477 28.74 -6.05 3.34
N ALA A 478 29.16 -7.26 3.70
CA ALA A 478 30.51 -7.75 3.53
C ALA A 478 30.44 -9.22 3.13
N GLY A 479 31.01 -9.58 1.99
CA GLY A 479 31.11 -10.94 1.47
C GLY A 479 32.57 -11.33 1.24
N TYR A 480 32.87 -12.61 1.43
CA TYR A 480 34.15 -13.22 1.11
C TYR A 480 33.91 -14.57 0.46
N ASP A 481 34.37 -14.70 -0.78
CA ASP A 481 34.32 -15.91 -1.59
C ASP A 481 35.74 -16.46 -1.72
N LYS A 482 35.94 -17.73 -1.39
CA LYS A 482 37.18 -18.47 -1.68
C LYS A 482 36.82 -19.66 -2.55
N PHE A 483 37.17 -19.59 -3.83
CA PHE A 483 36.73 -20.56 -4.83
C PHE A 483 37.63 -21.80 -4.87
N ASN A 484 38.93 -21.73 -4.52
CA ASN A 484 39.84 -22.89 -4.48
C ASN A 484 39.70 -23.83 -5.70
N ASN A 485 39.74 -23.30 -6.92
CA ASN A 485 39.68 -24.08 -8.16
C ASN A 485 38.38 -24.90 -8.33
N ILE A 486 37.24 -24.50 -7.73
CA ILE A 486 35.94 -25.14 -8.06
C ILE A 486 35.51 -24.89 -9.52
N HIS A 487 36.07 -23.86 -10.17
CA HIS A 487 35.78 -23.47 -11.57
C HIS A 487 34.28 -23.34 -11.87
N SER A 488 33.55 -22.66 -10.99
CA SER A 488 32.13 -22.38 -11.23
C SER A 488 31.96 -21.18 -12.17
N PRO A 489 30.95 -21.15 -13.04
CA PRO A 489 30.68 -20.00 -13.91
C PRO A 489 30.67 -18.63 -13.21
N VAL A 490 30.10 -18.53 -12.01
CA VAL A 490 30.12 -17.26 -11.24
C VAL A 490 31.51 -16.82 -10.78
N SER A 491 32.50 -17.71 -10.79
CA SER A 491 33.89 -17.38 -10.53
C SER A 491 34.67 -17.04 -11.81
N PHE A 492 34.07 -17.12 -13.01
CA PHE A 492 34.71 -16.73 -14.27
C PHE A 492 34.66 -15.21 -14.47
N TYR A 493 35.82 -14.57 -14.59
CA TYR A 493 35.96 -13.12 -14.70
C TYR A 493 37.18 -12.73 -15.55
N GLY A 494 36.95 -11.98 -16.64
CA GLY A 494 38.03 -11.47 -17.48
C GLY A 494 38.81 -12.58 -18.21
N ASP A 495 38.08 -13.59 -18.70
CA ASP A 495 38.58 -14.78 -19.39
C ASP A 495 39.43 -15.75 -18.51
N GLU A 496 39.41 -15.58 -17.18
CA GLU A 496 40.06 -16.46 -16.19
C GLU A 496 39.13 -16.77 -15.01
N TYR A 497 39.43 -17.82 -14.23
CA TYR A 497 38.72 -18.10 -12.97
C TYR A 497 39.32 -17.32 -11.78
N LEU A 498 38.46 -16.85 -10.89
CA LEU A 498 38.78 -16.26 -9.60
C LEU A 498 39.22 -17.34 -8.60
N ASP A 499 40.33 -17.11 -7.89
CA ASP A 499 40.73 -17.88 -6.71
C ASP A 499 40.00 -17.36 -5.45
N GLU A 500 39.96 -16.04 -5.25
CA GLU A 500 39.29 -15.41 -4.12
C GLU A 500 38.74 -14.02 -4.44
N GLN A 501 37.74 -13.62 -3.67
CA GLN A 501 37.09 -12.33 -3.76
C GLN A 501 36.65 -11.84 -2.37
N PHE A 502 36.87 -10.56 -2.11
CA PHE A 502 36.28 -9.83 -1.00
C PHE A 502 35.43 -8.69 -1.54
N GLU A 503 34.23 -8.50 -1.00
CA GLU A 503 33.41 -7.33 -1.28
C GLU A 503 32.86 -6.71 0.00
N ALA A 504 32.94 -5.39 0.13
CA ALA A 504 32.30 -4.61 1.18
C ALA A 504 31.47 -3.48 0.56
N ARG A 505 30.26 -3.27 1.08
CA ARG A 505 29.39 -2.15 0.72
C ARG A 505 28.86 -1.48 1.97
N LEU A 506 28.75 -0.15 1.93
CA LEU A 506 28.16 0.66 2.99
C LEU A 506 27.31 1.76 2.35
N SER A 507 26.01 1.74 2.64
CA SER A 507 25.03 2.72 2.15
C SER A 507 24.32 3.40 3.31
N GLY A 508 24.16 4.71 3.27
CA GLY A 508 23.49 5.42 4.36
C GLY A 508 23.17 6.87 4.05
N MET A 509 23.01 7.65 5.12
CA MET A 509 22.68 9.07 5.04
C MET A 509 23.54 9.86 6.04
N LEU A 510 24.40 10.73 5.53
CA LEU A 510 25.17 11.67 6.33
C LEU A 510 24.24 12.76 6.92
N PRO A 511 24.71 13.52 7.94
CA PRO A 511 24.04 14.72 8.43
C PRO A 511 23.58 15.65 7.30
N TRP A 512 22.51 16.42 7.56
CA TRP A 512 21.80 17.25 6.58
C TRP A 512 21.12 16.50 5.43
N ARG A 513 20.90 15.19 5.57
CA ARG A 513 20.29 14.32 4.55
C ARG A 513 21.09 14.30 3.25
N VAL A 514 22.35 13.84 3.32
CA VAL A 514 23.17 13.55 2.15
C VAL A 514 23.32 12.02 2.04
N PRO A 515 22.51 11.36 1.19
CA PRO A 515 22.78 10.04 0.65
C PRO A 515 24.25 9.77 0.35
N TYR A 516 24.75 8.62 0.80
CA TYR A 516 26.07 8.13 0.44
C TYR A 516 26.06 6.62 0.18
N TYR A 517 26.92 6.20 -0.75
CA TYR A 517 27.18 4.80 -1.07
C TYR A 517 28.69 4.60 -1.26
N LEU A 518 29.26 3.62 -0.58
CA LEU A 518 30.62 3.16 -0.75
C LEU A 518 30.57 1.67 -1.12
N SER A 519 31.33 1.25 -2.13
CA SER A 519 31.64 -0.15 -2.37
C SER A 519 33.12 -0.34 -2.62
N TRP A 520 33.63 -1.47 -2.17
CA TRP A 520 35.00 -1.93 -2.39
C TRP A 520 34.93 -3.43 -2.72
N ARG A 521 35.45 -3.82 -3.88
CA ARG A 521 35.55 -5.22 -4.32
C ARG A 521 36.99 -5.49 -4.74
N GLN A 522 37.62 -6.47 -4.13
CA GLN A 522 38.96 -6.93 -4.44
C GLN A 522 38.90 -8.43 -4.75
N GLY A 523 39.74 -8.92 -5.65
CA GLY A 523 39.92 -10.36 -5.84
C GLY A 523 41.21 -10.70 -6.55
N THR A 524 41.46 -12.00 -6.70
CA THR A 524 42.67 -12.57 -7.30
C THR A 524 42.28 -13.65 -8.31
N LEU A 525 42.89 -13.63 -9.49
CA LEU A 525 42.70 -14.63 -10.56
C LEU A 525 43.66 -15.81 -10.44
N GLU A 526 43.26 -16.98 -10.92
CA GLU A 526 43.94 -18.26 -10.68
C GLU A 526 45.22 -18.45 -11.51
N SER A 527 45.23 -18.11 -12.80
CA SER A 527 46.39 -18.39 -13.69
C SER A 527 47.63 -17.62 -13.25
N ASP A 528 47.47 -16.29 -13.10
CA ASP A 528 48.60 -15.38 -12.98
C ASP A 528 48.72 -14.74 -11.56
N GLN A 529 47.85 -15.13 -10.62
CA GLN A 529 47.70 -14.49 -9.29
C GLN A 529 47.54 -12.97 -9.38
N THR A 530 46.94 -12.50 -10.47
CA THR A 530 46.73 -11.08 -10.72
C THR A 530 45.52 -10.61 -9.93
N SER A 531 45.73 -9.53 -9.17
CA SER A 531 44.67 -8.93 -8.38
C SER A 531 43.98 -7.80 -9.11
N PHE A 532 42.70 -7.63 -8.79
CA PHE A 532 41.91 -6.46 -9.15
C PHE A 532 41.36 -5.81 -7.88
N ASN A 533 41.16 -4.49 -7.94
CA ASN A 533 40.65 -3.68 -6.85
C ASN A 533 39.77 -2.55 -7.38
N ASN A 534 38.49 -2.62 -7.07
CA ASN A 534 37.45 -1.73 -7.56
C ASN A 534 36.88 -0.98 -6.35
N MET A 535 36.86 0.36 -6.38
CA MET A 535 36.21 1.17 -5.35
C MET A 535 35.27 2.18 -5.99
N THR A 536 34.04 2.26 -5.51
CA THR A 536 33.09 3.32 -5.90
C THR A 536 32.67 4.09 -4.66
N ALA A 537 32.74 5.42 -4.72
CA ALA A 537 32.23 6.32 -3.69
C ALA A 537 31.27 7.33 -4.32
N ARG A 538 29.99 7.29 -3.91
CA ARG A 538 28.95 8.21 -4.38
C ARG A 538 28.39 9.04 -3.23
N LEU A 539 28.24 10.34 -3.47
CA LEU A 539 27.47 11.27 -2.65
C LEU A 539 26.37 11.90 -3.52
N SER A 540 25.14 11.93 -3.02
CA SER A 540 24.02 12.57 -3.73
C SER A 540 23.26 13.51 -2.79
N LYS A 541 22.85 14.68 -3.30
CA LYS A 541 22.12 15.68 -2.53
C LYS A 541 21.03 16.34 -3.36
N GLN A 542 19.78 16.10 -2.97
CA GLN A 542 18.64 16.92 -3.37
C GLN A 542 18.58 18.22 -2.54
N LEU A 543 18.51 19.35 -3.23
CA LEU A 543 18.31 20.68 -2.67
C LEU A 543 16.81 21.01 -2.61
N ILE A 544 16.44 21.96 -1.74
CA ILE A 544 15.05 22.37 -1.48
C ILE A 544 14.31 22.81 -2.76
N ASN A 545 15.04 23.33 -3.74
CA ASN A 545 14.50 23.79 -5.03
C ASN A 545 14.38 22.67 -6.09
N GLY A 546 14.49 21.40 -5.71
CA GLY A 546 14.40 20.24 -6.60
C GLY A 546 15.65 19.92 -7.42
N LEU A 547 16.75 20.67 -7.26
CA LEU A 547 18.02 20.34 -7.91
C LEU A 547 18.71 19.17 -7.19
N ASN A 548 18.97 18.08 -7.92
CA ASN A 548 19.80 16.98 -7.48
C ASN A 548 21.24 17.21 -7.94
N LEU A 549 22.18 17.08 -7.01
CA LEU A 549 23.62 17.09 -7.28
C LEU A 549 24.21 15.74 -6.88
N THR A 550 24.99 15.12 -7.76
CA THR A 550 25.65 13.84 -7.52
C THR A 550 27.14 13.99 -7.78
N LEU A 551 27.97 13.42 -6.92
CA LEU A 551 29.40 13.24 -7.13
C LEU A 551 29.70 11.76 -6.98
N GLU A 552 30.42 11.18 -7.92
CA GLU A 552 30.80 9.77 -7.89
C GLU A 552 32.26 9.62 -8.31
N ASP A 553 33.05 8.91 -7.51
CA ASP A 553 34.42 8.51 -7.76
C ASP A 553 34.45 7.01 -8.01
N ASN A 554 35.10 6.57 -9.09
CA ASN A 554 35.26 5.16 -9.46
C ASN A 554 36.74 4.87 -9.73
N TYR A 555 37.33 4.10 -8.82
CA TYR A 555 38.68 3.54 -8.90
C TYR A 555 38.62 2.11 -9.42
N TYR A 556 39.48 1.79 -10.37
CA TYR A 556 39.66 0.46 -10.92
C TYR A 556 41.15 0.21 -11.12
N ASP A 557 41.69 -0.76 -10.41
CA ASP A 557 43.09 -1.16 -10.49
C ASP A 557 43.15 -2.65 -10.80
N TYR A 558 43.97 -3.00 -11.78
CA TYR A 558 44.05 -4.35 -12.34
C TYR A 558 45.51 -4.63 -12.61
N ALA A 559 46.06 -5.75 -12.12
CA ALA A 559 47.50 -5.97 -12.14
C ALA A 559 48.13 -6.01 -13.56
N HIS A 560 47.33 -6.24 -14.62
CA HIS A 560 47.76 -6.14 -16.02
C HIS A 560 47.70 -4.71 -16.60
N SER A 561 47.13 -3.74 -15.89
CA SER A 561 47.15 -2.32 -16.31
C SER A 561 48.47 -1.65 -15.89
N GLU A 562 49.05 -0.81 -16.75
CA GLU A 562 50.30 -0.09 -16.41
C GLU A 562 50.13 0.89 -15.23
N LYS A 563 48.89 1.31 -14.98
CA LYS A 563 48.48 2.26 -13.93
C LYS A 563 47.00 2.03 -13.59
N PRO A 564 46.59 2.27 -12.33
CA PRO A 564 45.18 2.28 -11.97
C PRO A 564 44.41 3.35 -12.75
N TYR A 565 43.17 3.02 -13.10
CA TYR A 565 42.21 3.94 -13.68
C TYR A 565 41.35 4.55 -12.57
N ASN A 566 41.17 5.88 -12.56
CA ASN A 566 40.27 6.53 -11.60
C ASN A 566 39.53 7.70 -12.24
N THR A 567 38.21 7.75 -12.03
CA THR A 567 37.33 8.77 -12.60
C THR A 567 36.39 9.38 -11.57
N VAL A 568 36.41 10.70 -11.48
CA VAL A 568 35.45 11.49 -10.71
C VAL A 568 34.44 12.10 -11.68
N ARG A 569 33.16 11.79 -11.53
CA ARG A 569 32.06 12.41 -12.28
C ARG A 569 31.14 13.24 -11.40
N GLY A 570 30.87 14.46 -11.83
CA GLY A 570 29.91 15.37 -11.20
C GLY A 570 28.67 15.50 -12.07
N GLY A 571 27.49 15.32 -11.48
CA GLY A 571 26.18 15.40 -12.13
C GLY A 571 25.25 16.41 -11.48
N ALA A 572 24.45 17.08 -12.30
CA ALA A 572 23.39 17.99 -11.87
C ALA A 572 22.10 17.71 -12.66
N TYR A 573 20.98 17.53 -11.96
CA TYR A 573 19.70 17.20 -12.57
C TYR A 573 18.52 17.94 -11.91
N LYS A 574 17.62 18.50 -12.72
CA LYS A 574 16.43 19.20 -12.23
C LYS A 574 15.28 19.24 -13.23
N TRP A 575 14.06 19.07 -12.72
CA TRP A 575 12.81 19.51 -13.36
C TRP A 575 12.46 20.98 -13.04
N TRP A 576 11.98 21.68 -14.05
CA TRP A 576 11.58 23.08 -14.07
C TRP A 576 10.13 23.17 -14.60
N GLY A 577 9.23 22.42 -13.96
CA GLY A 577 7.89 22.17 -14.51
C GLY A 577 7.97 21.25 -15.72
N ASN A 578 7.62 21.75 -16.90
CA ASN A 578 7.56 21.01 -18.17
C ASN A 578 8.94 20.74 -18.82
N PHE A 579 10.03 21.16 -18.20
CA PHE A 579 11.39 21.08 -18.75
C PHE A 579 12.32 20.39 -17.76
N SER A 580 13.19 19.48 -18.20
CA SER A 580 14.32 18.98 -17.39
C SER A 580 15.66 19.33 -17.99
N SER A 581 16.63 19.54 -17.11
CA SER A 581 18.03 19.70 -17.46
C SER A 581 18.86 18.69 -16.68
N GLU A 582 19.63 17.89 -17.39
CA GLU A 582 20.64 16.97 -16.86
C GLU A 582 22.02 17.40 -17.39
N THR A 583 23.06 17.37 -16.58
CA THR A 583 24.43 17.67 -17.03
C THR A 583 25.44 16.88 -16.20
N TRP A 584 26.37 16.24 -16.89
CA TRP A 584 27.47 15.46 -16.32
C TRP A 584 28.82 15.95 -16.84
N LEU A 585 29.83 15.89 -15.97
CA LEU A 585 31.22 16.16 -16.29
C LEU A 585 32.09 15.09 -15.66
N THR A 586 32.87 14.38 -16.46
CA THR A 586 33.75 13.30 -16.03
C THR A 586 35.21 13.75 -16.13
N TYR A 587 35.95 13.55 -15.04
CA TYR A 587 37.37 13.86 -14.91
C TYR A 587 38.13 12.59 -14.52
N GLU A 588 39.01 12.14 -15.41
CA GLU A 588 40.00 11.11 -15.13
C GLU A 588 41.09 11.75 -14.25
N THR A 589 41.41 11.11 -13.12
CA THR A 589 42.54 11.51 -12.26
C THR A 589 43.76 10.62 -12.47
N SER A 590 43.56 9.43 -13.05
CA SER A 590 44.58 8.44 -13.38
C SER A 590 44.03 7.52 -14.49
N PRO A 591 44.83 7.06 -15.47
CA PRO A 591 46.27 7.29 -15.66
C PRO A 591 46.67 8.71 -16.07
N GLU A 592 45.74 9.50 -16.61
CA GLU A 592 45.92 10.90 -16.98
C GLU A 592 44.99 11.82 -16.19
N SER A 593 45.48 13.01 -15.82
CA SER A 593 44.71 14.03 -15.11
C SER A 593 44.00 14.96 -16.11
N ARG A 594 42.82 14.57 -16.60
CA ARG A 594 42.11 15.25 -17.69
C ARG A 594 40.59 15.08 -17.62
N PHE A 595 39.85 16.04 -18.17
CA PHE A 595 38.43 15.83 -18.46
C PHE A 595 38.26 14.87 -19.64
N THR A 596 37.33 13.93 -19.54
CA THR A 596 37.13 12.86 -20.53
C THR A 596 35.77 12.95 -21.22
N GLU A 597 34.73 13.37 -20.51
CA GLU A 597 33.41 13.61 -21.10
C GLU A 597 32.74 14.83 -20.46
N PHE A 598 32.09 15.65 -21.28
CA PHE A 598 31.02 16.54 -20.85
C PHE A 598 29.74 16.13 -21.57
N SER A 599 28.65 15.93 -20.85
CA SER A 599 27.34 15.69 -21.47
C SER A 599 26.25 16.54 -20.83
N THR A 600 25.33 17.05 -21.65
CA THR A 600 24.17 17.82 -21.20
C THR A 600 22.95 17.37 -21.99
N ARG A 601 21.82 17.25 -21.31
CA ARG A 601 20.55 16.88 -21.91
C ARG A 601 19.45 17.79 -21.41
N LEU A 602 18.66 18.26 -22.35
CA LEU A 602 17.51 19.11 -22.14
C LEU A 602 16.28 18.40 -22.68
N ASP A 603 15.30 18.14 -21.81
CA ASP A 603 14.02 17.57 -22.21
C ASP A 603 12.91 18.61 -22.02
N TRP A 604 11.93 18.60 -22.89
CA TRP A 604 10.73 19.42 -22.80
C TRP A 604 9.50 18.57 -23.09
N ARG A 605 8.48 18.69 -22.24
CA ARG A 605 7.26 17.86 -22.27
C ARG A 605 6.03 18.76 -22.23
N THR A 606 5.00 18.45 -23.01
CA THR A 606 3.73 19.16 -22.94
C THR A 606 2.53 18.21 -23.01
N GLY A 607 1.81 18.11 -21.89
CA GLY A 607 0.75 17.11 -21.69
C GLY A 607 1.31 15.69 -21.50
N ARG A 608 0.51 14.69 -21.87
CA ARG A 608 0.90 13.27 -21.98
C ARG A 608 1.12 12.82 -23.44
N ASN A 609 1.15 13.78 -24.37
CA ASN A 609 1.09 13.48 -25.81
C ASN A 609 2.30 14.00 -26.60
N THR A 610 3.22 14.77 -26.02
CA THR A 610 4.31 15.40 -26.77
C THR A 610 5.56 15.58 -25.91
N TYR A 611 6.72 15.13 -26.40
CA TYR A 611 8.01 15.55 -25.85
C TYR A 611 9.08 15.77 -26.90
N LEU A 612 10.06 16.59 -26.54
CA LEU A 612 11.28 16.86 -27.27
C LEU A 612 12.47 16.65 -26.33
N SER A 613 13.58 16.12 -26.84
CA SER A 613 14.85 16.00 -26.12
C SER A 613 16.00 16.43 -27.03
N GLY A 614 16.92 17.20 -26.49
CA GLY A 614 18.23 17.48 -27.09
C GLY A 614 19.32 17.05 -26.12
N LYS A 615 20.16 16.10 -26.53
CA LYS A 615 21.37 15.68 -25.83
C LYS A 615 22.60 16.12 -26.62
N TYR A 616 23.58 16.68 -25.94
CA TYR A 616 24.92 16.95 -26.45
C TYR A 616 25.93 16.24 -25.56
N THR A 617 26.81 15.45 -26.17
CA THR A 617 27.96 14.80 -25.50
C THR A 617 29.23 15.20 -26.24
N ARG A 618 30.24 15.65 -25.51
CA ARG A 618 31.60 15.87 -25.98
C ARG A 618 32.53 14.85 -25.32
N ASN A 619 32.99 13.88 -26.11
CA ASN A 619 34.10 13.01 -25.73
C ASN A 619 35.41 13.78 -25.94
N LEU A 620 36.12 14.07 -24.85
CA LEU A 620 37.36 14.83 -24.85
C LEU A 620 38.61 13.96 -25.06
N ILE A 621 38.48 12.62 -24.94
CA ILE A 621 39.54 11.67 -25.30
C ILE A 621 39.60 11.50 -26.83
N GLU A 622 38.44 11.28 -27.45
CA GLU A 622 38.30 11.07 -28.91
C GLU A 622 38.16 12.39 -29.69
N ASP A 623 38.10 13.54 -29.00
CA ASP A 623 37.84 14.88 -29.54
C ASP A 623 36.52 14.98 -30.35
N MET A 624 35.50 14.20 -29.97
CA MET A 624 34.27 14.00 -30.74
C MET A 624 33.05 14.69 -30.11
N ASP A 625 32.27 15.39 -30.91
CA ASP A 625 30.93 15.88 -30.54
C ASP A 625 29.87 14.88 -31.01
N TYR A 626 28.87 14.63 -30.17
CA TYR A 626 27.64 13.91 -30.49
C TYR A 626 26.44 14.77 -30.12
N PHE A 627 25.52 14.95 -31.07
CA PHE A 627 24.23 15.59 -30.86
C PHE A 627 23.12 14.56 -31.13
N SER A 628 22.17 14.43 -30.23
CA SER A 628 20.97 13.60 -30.41
C SER A 628 19.72 14.43 -30.13
N PHE A 629 18.83 14.48 -31.12
CA PHE A 629 17.56 15.19 -31.05
C PHE A 629 16.42 14.17 -31.22
N SER A 630 15.56 14.05 -30.22
CA SER A 630 14.38 13.17 -30.27
C SER A 630 13.10 13.99 -30.11
N GLY A 631 12.05 13.62 -30.83
CA GLY A 631 10.72 14.20 -30.70
C GLY A 631 9.62 13.15 -30.85
N GLY A 632 8.69 13.14 -29.90
CA GLY A 632 7.56 12.20 -29.85
C GLY A 632 6.21 12.90 -29.90
N GLN A 633 5.26 12.33 -30.65
CA GLN A 633 3.82 12.64 -30.57
C GLN A 633 2.96 11.38 -30.38
N VAL A 634 2.02 11.41 -29.42
CA VAL A 634 0.92 10.43 -29.28
C VAL A 634 -0.32 10.89 -30.04
N PHE A 635 -0.96 9.90 -30.65
CA PHE A 635 -2.31 9.97 -31.20
C PHE A 635 -3.18 8.85 -30.58
N PRO A 636 -4.52 8.96 -30.60
CA PRO A 636 -5.41 7.90 -30.10
C PRO A 636 -5.23 6.52 -30.76
N PHE A 637 -4.57 6.48 -31.92
CA PHE A 637 -4.28 5.29 -32.70
C PHE A 637 -2.83 4.79 -32.59
N GLY A 638 -1.92 5.48 -31.87
CA GLY A 638 -0.53 5.07 -31.73
C GLY A 638 0.42 6.24 -31.43
N GLY A 639 1.62 5.92 -30.96
CA GLY A 639 2.71 6.86 -30.69
C GLY A 639 3.72 6.86 -31.82
N LEU A 640 4.31 8.01 -32.10
CA LEU A 640 5.36 8.19 -33.10
C LEU A 640 6.53 9.00 -32.50
N THR A 641 7.72 8.39 -32.44
CA THR A 641 8.98 9.02 -32.02
C THR A 641 9.93 9.10 -33.21
N ALA A 642 10.52 10.27 -33.44
CA ALA A 642 11.60 10.49 -34.40
C ALA A 642 12.87 10.93 -33.67
N THR A 643 13.98 10.24 -33.91
CA THR A 643 15.31 10.57 -33.37
C THR A 643 16.26 10.89 -34.53
N LEU A 644 17.13 11.87 -34.34
CA LEU A 644 18.18 12.30 -35.25
C LEU A 644 19.48 12.41 -34.45
N GLU A 645 20.50 11.67 -34.83
CA GLU A 645 21.83 11.72 -34.23
C GLU A 645 22.83 12.22 -35.25
N VAL A 646 23.73 13.10 -34.83
CA VAL A 646 24.75 13.71 -35.68
C VAL A 646 26.03 13.83 -34.87
N ASP A 647 27.13 13.27 -35.36
CA ASP A 647 28.45 13.50 -34.79
C ASP A 647 29.20 14.66 -35.49
N ARG A 648 30.36 15.02 -34.93
CA ARG A 648 31.24 16.07 -35.44
C ARG A 648 31.70 15.86 -36.88
N ASP A 649 31.85 14.61 -37.30
CA ASP A 649 32.34 14.23 -38.64
C ASP A 649 31.19 14.11 -39.66
N PHE A 650 29.96 14.47 -39.26
CA PHE A 650 28.73 14.36 -40.04
C PHE A 650 28.35 12.93 -40.41
N ASN A 651 28.70 11.96 -39.57
CA ASN A 651 27.96 10.70 -39.55
C ASN A 651 26.56 11.02 -38.96
N ILE A 652 25.53 10.81 -39.77
CA ILE A 652 24.14 11.14 -39.42
C ILE A 652 23.37 9.83 -39.31
N SER A 653 22.73 9.60 -38.16
CA SER A 653 21.75 8.55 -37.92
C SER A 653 20.36 9.21 -37.77
N SER A 654 19.31 8.53 -38.23
CA SER A 654 17.94 8.94 -37.97
C SER A 654 17.08 7.69 -37.81
N TYR A 655 16.13 7.73 -36.87
CA TYR A 655 15.29 6.60 -36.51
C TYR A 655 13.86 7.05 -36.26
N LEU A 656 12.90 6.28 -36.74
CA LEU A 656 11.47 6.50 -36.59
C LEU A 656 10.85 5.26 -35.94
N THR A 657 10.29 5.43 -34.76
CA THR A 657 9.59 4.39 -34.01
C THR A 657 8.10 4.69 -33.98
N TYR A 658 7.27 3.71 -34.34
CA TYR A 658 5.83 3.73 -34.14
C TYR A 658 5.43 2.63 -33.16
N ASN A 659 4.62 2.96 -32.15
CA ASN A 659 4.16 2.00 -31.15
C ASN A 659 2.64 2.07 -30.96
N ILE A 660 1.98 0.91 -30.87
CA ILE A 660 0.56 0.80 -30.55
C ILE A 660 0.30 -0.47 -29.73
N SER A 661 -0.42 -0.32 -28.64
CA SER A 661 -1.03 -1.41 -27.88
C SER A 661 -2.52 -1.45 -28.11
N PHE A 662 -3.10 -2.63 -28.27
CA PHE A 662 -4.55 -2.78 -28.32
C PHE A 662 -5.06 -4.07 -27.70
N ALA A 663 -6.29 -4.01 -27.20
CA ALA A 663 -7.00 -5.13 -26.61
C ALA A 663 -8.47 -5.13 -27.08
N LYS A 664 -9.11 -6.29 -27.12
CA LYS A 664 -10.53 -6.38 -27.45
C LYS A 664 -11.39 -5.76 -26.33
N THR A 665 -12.38 -4.94 -26.67
CA THR A 665 -13.38 -4.50 -25.70
C THR A 665 -14.24 -5.69 -25.23
N PRO A 666 -14.45 -5.92 -23.92
CA PRO A 666 -15.12 -7.14 -23.44
C PRO A 666 -16.58 -7.33 -23.89
N ASP A 667 -17.39 -6.26 -23.88
CA ASP A 667 -18.85 -6.32 -24.06
C ASP A 667 -19.36 -5.87 -25.44
N ARG A 668 -18.49 -5.31 -26.30
CA ARG A 668 -18.82 -4.83 -27.65
C ARG A 668 -17.76 -5.19 -28.69
N MET A 669 -18.13 -5.15 -29.97
CA MET A 669 -17.19 -5.25 -31.08
C MET A 669 -16.39 -3.94 -31.21
N GLY A 670 -15.41 -3.77 -30.33
CA GLY A 670 -14.53 -2.61 -30.27
C GLY A 670 -13.10 -3.00 -29.89
N ILE A 671 -12.21 -2.01 -29.94
CA ILE A 671 -10.84 -2.12 -29.47
C ILE A 671 -10.57 -1.02 -28.45
N ILE A 672 -9.84 -1.38 -27.39
CA ILE A 672 -9.11 -0.47 -26.53
C ILE A 672 -7.77 -0.24 -27.21
N THR A 673 -7.31 1.01 -27.32
CA THR A 673 -5.96 1.36 -27.79
C THR A 673 -5.19 2.10 -26.71
N SER A 674 -3.88 1.92 -26.67
CA SER A 674 -2.94 2.75 -25.92
C SER A 674 -1.67 2.99 -26.74
N ALA A 675 -1.14 4.20 -26.70
CA ALA A 675 0.17 4.56 -27.22
C ALA A 675 1.20 4.75 -26.09
N ASN A 676 0.74 4.71 -24.84
CA ASN A 676 1.42 5.22 -23.66
C ASN A 676 1.72 4.11 -22.64
N SER A 677 1.14 2.92 -22.82
CA SER A 677 1.26 1.79 -21.91
C SER A 677 1.32 0.51 -22.72
N LYS A 678 2.34 -0.31 -22.50
CA LYS A 678 2.36 -1.70 -22.98
C LYS A 678 1.30 -2.48 -22.21
N LEU A 679 0.19 -2.77 -22.88
CA LEU A 679 -0.93 -3.49 -22.26
C LEU A 679 -0.55 -4.97 -22.02
N SER A 680 0.47 -5.50 -22.71
CA SER A 680 0.98 -6.87 -22.51
C SER A 680 1.65 -7.09 -21.15
N ASP A 681 2.26 -6.05 -20.58
CA ASP A 681 3.09 -6.11 -19.38
C ASP A 681 2.36 -5.57 -18.13
N THR A 682 1.18 -4.97 -18.32
CA THR A 682 0.43 -4.25 -17.28
C THR A 682 -0.97 -4.84 -17.06
N GLY A 683 -1.60 -4.50 -15.93
CA GLY A 683 -3.00 -4.78 -15.69
C GLY A 683 -3.89 -3.72 -16.35
N THR A 684 -4.98 -4.14 -17.01
CA THR A 684 -6.01 -3.23 -17.52
C THR A 684 -7.36 -3.54 -16.89
N MET A 685 -8.07 -2.53 -16.40
CA MET A 685 -9.46 -2.66 -15.95
C MET A 685 -10.42 -2.02 -16.95
N TYR A 686 -11.46 -2.77 -17.31
CA TYR A 686 -12.63 -2.30 -18.03
C TYR A 686 -13.76 -2.12 -17.01
N VAL A 687 -13.89 -0.91 -16.45
CA VAL A 687 -14.86 -0.62 -15.40
C VAL A 687 -16.17 -0.20 -16.05
N LYS A 688 -17.29 -0.79 -15.60
CA LYS A 688 -18.64 -0.46 -16.05
C LYS A 688 -19.50 -0.06 -14.85
N LEU A 689 -20.03 1.15 -14.91
CA LEU A 689 -20.94 1.73 -13.92
C LEU A 689 -22.34 1.81 -14.53
N ALA A 690 -23.33 1.31 -13.79
CA ALA A 690 -24.72 1.39 -14.17
C ALA A 690 -25.61 1.46 -12.92
N ASP A 691 -26.77 2.10 -13.05
CA ASP A 691 -27.83 2.07 -12.04
C ASP A 691 -28.50 0.67 -11.95
N GLU A 692 -29.44 0.52 -11.01
CA GLU A 692 -30.20 -0.72 -10.81
C GLU A 692 -31.12 -1.08 -11.99
N SER A 693 -31.43 -0.13 -12.86
CA SER A 693 -32.18 -0.34 -14.11
C SER A 693 -31.28 -0.76 -15.29
N GLY A 694 -29.95 -0.69 -15.11
CA GLY A 694 -28.95 -0.97 -16.14
C GLY A 694 -28.63 0.22 -17.05
N ASN A 695 -29.05 1.44 -16.70
CA ASN A 695 -28.67 2.65 -17.43
C ASN A 695 -27.20 3.00 -17.14
N PRO A 696 -26.43 3.41 -18.16
CA PRO A 696 -25.04 3.82 -17.98
C PRO A 696 -24.89 5.12 -17.17
N LEU A 697 -23.83 5.22 -16.37
CA LEU A 697 -23.49 6.44 -15.63
C LEU A 697 -22.27 7.13 -16.26
N GLU A 698 -22.48 8.20 -17.02
CA GLU A 698 -21.45 9.02 -17.69
C GLU A 698 -20.81 10.05 -16.75
N GLY A 699 -19.53 10.38 -16.97
CA GLY A 699 -18.83 11.46 -16.28
C GLY A 699 -18.37 11.16 -14.84
N ILE A 700 -18.51 9.92 -14.39
CA ILE A 700 -18.21 9.52 -13.01
C ILE A 700 -16.72 9.24 -12.84
N GLY A 701 -16.12 9.85 -11.82
CA GLY A 701 -14.69 9.74 -11.49
C GLY A 701 -14.31 8.39 -10.89
N LEU A 702 -13.21 7.81 -11.37
CA LEU A 702 -12.62 6.57 -10.87
C LEU A 702 -11.14 6.72 -10.55
N ASN A 703 -10.76 6.23 -9.38
CA ASN A 703 -9.39 6.24 -8.89
C ASN A 703 -8.95 4.83 -8.48
N ALA A 704 -7.68 4.49 -8.74
CA ALA A 704 -7.06 3.26 -8.29
C ALA A 704 -5.63 3.53 -7.78
N ASN A 705 -5.17 2.81 -6.76
CA ASN A 705 -3.78 2.95 -6.30
C ASN A 705 -2.79 2.56 -7.41
N GLY A 706 -1.85 3.45 -7.69
CA GLY A 706 -0.91 3.35 -8.83
C GLY A 706 -1.35 4.13 -10.07
N LEU A 707 -2.61 4.57 -10.14
CA LEU A 707 -3.11 5.46 -11.20
C LEU A 707 -2.72 6.91 -10.88
N GLU A 708 -2.06 7.60 -11.82
CA GLU A 708 -1.61 8.99 -11.58
C GLU A 708 -2.74 10.04 -11.53
N LYS A 709 -3.83 9.78 -12.26
CA LYS A 709 -4.95 10.70 -12.45
C LYS A 709 -6.24 9.92 -12.55
N GLU A 710 -7.30 10.52 -12.04
CA GLU A 710 -8.66 10.04 -12.20
C GLU A 710 -9.04 9.84 -13.67
N VAL A 711 -9.84 8.80 -13.91
CA VAL A 711 -10.44 8.48 -15.21
C VAL A 711 -11.95 8.55 -15.08
N TYR A 712 -12.61 9.24 -16.01
CA TYR A 712 -14.07 9.40 -16.02
C TYR A 712 -14.73 8.40 -16.97
N THR A 713 -15.98 8.02 -16.69
CA THR A 713 -16.79 7.16 -17.57
C THR A 713 -17.29 7.89 -18.82
N ASP A 714 -17.39 7.15 -19.94
CA ASP A 714 -17.99 7.60 -21.20
C ASP A 714 -19.53 7.56 -21.17
N GLU A 715 -20.16 7.99 -22.27
CA GLU A 715 -21.62 7.90 -22.54
C GLU A 715 -22.23 6.48 -22.37
N ASN A 716 -21.40 5.44 -22.35
CA ASN A 716 -21.79 4.04 -22.16
C ASN A 716 -21.58 3.57 -20.71
N GLY A 717 -21.22 4.47 -19.80
CA GLY A 717 -20.93 4.18 -18.39
C GLY A 717 -19.62 3.42 -18.21
N VAL A 718 -18.69 3.55 -19.16
CA VAL A 718 -17.48 2.73 -19.25
C VAL A 718 -16.23 3.60 -19.07
N ALA A 719 -15.31 3.12 -18.26
CA ALA A 719 -13.98 3.69 -18.08
C ALA A 719 -12.92 2.60 -18.27
N VAL A 720 -11.80 2.95 -18.90
CA VAL A 720 -10.67 2.03 -19.11
C VAL A 720 -9.46 2.55 -18.36
N LEU A 721 -9.01 1.80 -17.36
CA LEU A 721 -7.84 2.12 -16.55
C LEU A 721 -6.71 1.18 -16.99
N THR A 722 -5.66 1.74 -17.58
CA THR A 722 -4.46 1.02 -18.06
C THR A 722 -3.28 1.25 -17.12
N ASP A 723 -2.14 0.57 -17.39
CA ASP A 723 -0.86 0.82 -16.70
C ASP A 723 -0.86 0.49 -15.19
N LEU A 724 -1.75 -0.41 -14.77
CA LEU A 724 -1.89 -0.81 -13.37
C LEU A 724 -0.89 -1.91 -13.01
N GLN A 725 -0.36 -1.87 -11.78
CA GLN A 725 0.60 -2.85 -11.29
C GLN A 725 -0.02 -4.26 -11.24
N THR A 726 0.73 -5.25 -11.70
CA THR A 726 0.30 -6.66 -11.72
C THR A 726 0.74 -7.40 -10.48
N TYR A 727 -0.02 -8.41 -10.05
CA TYR A 727 0.27 -9.20 -8.84
C TYR A 727 0.39 -8.41 -7.53
N GLU A 728 -0.12 -7.17 -7.52
CA GLU A 728 -0.28 -6.32 -6.34
C GLU A 728 -1.75 -6.01 -6.10
N LYS A 729 -2.10 -5.64 -4.86
CA LYS A 729 -3.49 -5.35 -4.45
C LYS A 729 -3.92 -3.98 -4.98
N THR A 730 -4.77 -3.98 -5.99
CA THR A 730 -5.43 -2.79 -6.53
C THR A 730 -6.74 -2.53 -5.79
N ILE A 731 -6.94 -1.31 -5.28
CA ILE A 731 -8.18 -0.82 -4.68
C ILE A 731 -8.77 0.18 -5.67
N LEU A 732 -9.89 -0.19 -6.30
CA LEU A 732 -10.68 0.70 -7.15
C LEU A 732 -11.75 1.40 -6.30
N ASN A 733 -11.77 2.72 -6.38
CA ASN A 733 -12.74 3.59 -5.71
C ASN A 733 -13.50 4.41 -6.76
N VAL A 734 -14.74 4.77 -6.44
CA VAL A 734 -15.53 5.75 -7.20
C VAL A 734 -15.53 7.08 -6.46
N ASP A 735 -15.30 8.18 -7.16
CA ASP A 735 -15.53 9.52 -6.60
C ASP A 735 -17.02 9.85 -6.63
N THR A 736 -17.66 9.77 -5.46
CA THR A 736 -19.08 10.07 -5.30
C THR A 736 -19.40 11.56 -5.40
N GLU A 737 -18.42 12.47 -5.33
CA GLU A 737 -18.64 13.91 -5.57
C GLU A 737 -18.94 14.21 -7.05
N THR A 738 -18.63 13.28 -7.97
CA THR A 738 -18.96 13.39 -9.39
C THR A 738 -20.38 12.96 -9.75
N LEU A 739 -21.14 12.39 -8.80
CA LEU A 739 -22.53 11.96 -9.02
C LEU A 739 -23.49 13.16 -9.03
N LEU A 740 -24.34 13.22 -10.06
CA LEU A 740 -25.38 14.25 -10.16
C LEU A 740 -26.58 14.01 -9.23
N ASP A 741 -26.83 12.75 -8.87
CA ASP A 741 -27.88 12.34 -7.95
C ASP A 741 -27.25 11.89 -6.62
N ILE A 742 -27.65 12.55 -5.53
CA ILE A 742 -27.16 12.30 -4.17
C ILE A 742 -27.77 11.03 -3.54
N ALA A 743 -28.90 10.54 -4.04
CA ALA A 743 -29.49 9.27 -3.63
C ALA A 743 -28.76 8.08 -4.25
N LEU A 744 -28.20 8.26 -5.45
CA LEU A 744 -27.54 7.19 -6.19
C LEU A 744 -26.17 6.89 -5.58
N GLN A 745 -25.98 5.69 -5.04
CA GLN A 745 -24.74 5.30 -4.36
C GLN A 745 -24.21 3.96 -4.87
N PRO A 746 -22.87 3.77 -4.90
CA PRO A 746 -22.30 2.48 -5.29
C PRO A 746 -22.68 1.42 -4.25
N LYS A 747 -23.07 0.23 -4.70
CA LYS A 747 -23.46 -0.86 -3.79
C LYS A 747 -22.33 -1.29 -2.85
N ASN A 748 -21.09 -1.17 -3.32
CA ASN A 748 -19.85 -1.33 -2.56
C ASN A 748 -18.96 -0.11 -2.87
N GLU A 749 -18.51 0.62 -1.86
CA GLU A 749 -17.67 1.83 -2.02
C GLU A 749 -16.26 1.53 -2.57
N GLU A 750 -15.64 0.44 -2.10
CA GLU A 750 -14.33 -0.04 -2.53
C GLU A 750 -14.40 -1.41 -3.21
N LYS A 751 -13.57 -1.63 -4.25
CA LYS A 751 -13.39 -2.95 -4.87
C LYS A 751 -11.91 -3.35 -4.90
N LYS A 752 -11.59 -4.41 -4.14
CA LYS A 752 -10.25 -4.97 -3.95
C LYS A 752 -9.96 -6.09 -4.94
N LEU A 753 -8.97 -5.87 -5.79
CA LEU A 753 -8.65 -6.65 -6.97
C LEU A 753 -7.15 -6.98 -6.98
N VAL A 754 -6.76 -8.05 -7.68
CA VAL A 754 -5.38 -8.23 -8.14
C VAL A 754 -5.41 -8.51 -9.64
N LEU A 755 -4.55 -7.82 -10.38
CA LEU A 755 -4.48 -7.87 -11.84
C LEU A 755 -3.32 -8.74 -12.33
N ARG A 756 -3.46 -9.25 -13.55
CA ARG A 756 -2.48 -10.10 -14.24
C ARG A 756 -1.95 -9.36 -15.48
N PRO A 757 -0.67 -9.52 -15.85
CA PRO A 757 -0.09 -8.89 -17.04
C PRO A 757 -0.82 -9.36 -18.30
N GLY A 758 -1.04 -8.46 -19.26
CA GLY A 758 -1.62 -8.82 -20.56
C GLY A 758 -3.10 -9.18 -20.48
N THR A 759 -3.84 -8.56 -19.55
CA THR A 759 -5.26 -8.85 -19.35
C THR A 759 -6.11 -7.60 -19.25
N VAL A 760 -7.27 -7.64 -19.92
CA VAL A 760 -8.39 -6.75 -19.64
C VAL A 760 -9.32 -7.46 -18.66
N ARG A 761 -9.46 -6.90 -17.46
CA ARG A 761 -10.37 -7.39 -16.43
C ARG A 761 -11.63 -6.53 -16.41
N THR A 762 -12.79 -7.15 -16.67
CA THR A 762 -14.07 -6.45 -16.54
C THR A 762 -14.45 -6.30 -15.06
N VAL A 763 -14.83 -5.09 -14.66
CA VAL A 763 -15.26 -4.78 -13.29
C VAL A 763 -16.59 -4.03 -13.37
N ALA A 764 -17.69 -4.70 -13.06
CA ALA A 764 -18.97 -4.05 -12.88
C ALA A 764 -19.10 -3.53 -11.44
N ILE A 765 -19.46 -2.25 -11.28
CA ILE A 765 -19.86 -1.65 -10.00
C ILE A 765 -21.33 -1.22 -10.17
N PRO A 766 -22.29 -1.96 -9.56
CA PRO A 766 -23.69 -1.57 -9.61
C PRO A 766 -23.96 -0.43 -8.63
N PHE A 767 -24.70 0.56 -9.08
CA PHE A 767 -25.28 1.59 -8.24
C PHE A 767 -26.71 1.22 -7.86
N ILE A 768 -27.16 1.77 -6.74
CA ILE A 768 -28.53 1.66 -6.24
C ILE A 768 -28.92 3.02 -5.68
N HIS A 769 -30.15 3.46 -5.90
CA HIS A 769 -30.66 4.61 -5.17
C HIS A 769 -30.92 4.22 -3.72
N ARG A 770 -30.60 5.13 -2.80
CA ARG A 770 -30.86 5.04 -1.37
C ARG A 770 -31.58 6.29 -0.90
N GLY A 771 -32.53 6.13 0.00
CA GLY A 771 -33.28 7.22 0.60
C GLY A 771 -33.33 7.10 2.11
N ALA A 772 -33.99 8.08 2.72
CA ALA A 772 -34.39 8.04 4.11
C ALA A 772 -35.91 7.87 4.24
N VAL A 773 -36.34 7.32 5.38
CA VAL A 773 -37.72 7.44 5.86
C VAL A 773 -37.72 8.31 7.10
N GLU A 774 -38.45 9.41 7.04
CA GLU A 774 -38.74 10.28 8.17
C GLU A 774 -40.15 9.99 8.66
N GLY A 775 -40.36 10.02 9.97
CA GLY A 775 -41.69 9.81 10.51
C GLY A 775 -41.79 10.26 11.96
N LYS A 776 -43.02 10.27 12.46
CA LYS A 776 -43.32 10.57 13.85
C LYS A 776 -44.20 9.49 14.45
N LEU A 777 -43.80 8.95 15.59
CA LEU A 777 -44.61 8.06 16.41
C LEU A 777 -45.68 8.87 17.18
N ALA A 778 -46.84 8.28 17.45
CA ALA A 778 -47.84 8.81 18.37
C ALA A 778 -48.41 7.73 19.30
N ASN A 779 -48.79 8.15 20.50
CA ASN A 779 -49.54 7.34 21.47
C ASN A 779 -50.74 8.14 21.97
N ASP A 780 -51.76 7.45 22.47
CA ASP A 780 -53.03 8.08 22.88
C ASP A 780 -52.94 8.77 24.26
N ASP A 781 -51.84 8.58 25.01
CA ASP A 781 -51.66 9.03 26.41
C ASP A 781 -50.66 10.19 26.58
N ASN A 782 -50.10 10.73 25.48
CA ASN A 782 -49.10 11.81 25.47
C ASN A 782 -47.80 11.48 26.25
N ILE A 783 -47.45 10.18 26.28
CA ILE A 783 -46.25 9.60 26.91
C ILE A 783 -45.02 9.86 26.01
N ARG A 784 -43.82 9.99 26.57
CA ARG A 784 -42.62 10.31 25.77
C ARG A 784 -42.02 9.09 25.08
N MET A 785 -41.48 9.29 23.88
CA MET A 785 -41.16 8.23 22.94
C MET A 785 -39.73 7.67 23.08
N PHE A 786 -39.23 7.52 24.31
CA PHE A 786 -37.88 7.01 24.54
C PHE A 786 -37.73 5.51 24.27
N GLY A 787 -36.61 5.17 23.62
CA GLY A 787 -36.16 3.79 23.42
C GLY A 787 -36.98 3.01 22.38
N TYR A 788 -37.84 3.69 21.62
CA TYR A 788 -38.56 3.08 20.51
C TYR A 788 -37.60 2.94 19.33
N GLN A 789 -37.26 1.69 19.02
CA GLN A 789 -36.43 1.30 17.90
C GLN A 789 -37.30 1.19 16.65
N VAL A 790 -36.89 1.83 15.55
CA VAL A 790 -37.58 1.78 14.26
C VAL A 790 -36.68 1.04 13.28
N THR A 791 -37.15 -0.11 12.77
CA THR A 791 -36.34 -1.03 11.96
C THR A 791 -37.04 -1.34 10.64
N ALA A 792 -36.34 -1.21 9.50
CA ALA A 792 -36.86 -1.59 8.19
C ALA A 792 -36.42 -3.00 7.80
N PHE A 793 -37.40 -3.84 7.44
CA PHE A 793 -37.21 -5.17 6.89
C PHE A 793 -37.69 -5.23 5.44
N ASP A 794 -36.92 -5.89 4.57
CA ASP A 794 -37.42 -6.28 3.25
C ASP A 794 -38.43 -7.44 3.35
N TYR A 795 -39.16 -7.73 2.26
CA TYR A 795 -40.10 -8.86 2.22
C TYR A 795 -39.44 -10.24 2.28
N ALA A 796 -38.12 -10.35 2.22
CA ALA A 796 -37.39 -11.59 2.53
C ALA A 796 -37.12 -11.74 4.04
N GLY A 797 -37.56 -10.77 4.86
CA GLY A 797 -37.36 -10.75 6.31
C GLY A 797 -35.98 -10.28 6.74
N LYS A 798 -35.20 -9.69 5.83
CA LYS A 798 -33.85 -9.19 6.13
C LYS A 798 -33.91 -7.72 6.51
N GLU A 799 -33.32 -7.40 7.64
CA GLU A 799 -33.08 -6.03 8.10
C GLU A 799 -32.22 -5.25 7.09
N GLN A 800 -32.64 -4.03 6.75
CA GLN A 800 -31.88 -3.11 5.90
C GLN A 800 -31.30 -1.92 6.68
N GLY A 801 -31.89 -1.57 7.82
CA GLY A 801 -31.40 -0.52 8.72
C GLY A 801 -32.30 -0.34 9.93
N MET A 802 -31.79 0.40 10.92
CA MET A 802 -32.39 0.64 12.23
C MET A 802 -32.06 2.06 12.71
N THR A 803 -33.00 2.72 13.38
CA THR A 803 -32.84 4.03 14.04
C THR A 803 -33.63 4.07 15.35
N PHE A 804 -33.49 5.13 16.15
CA PHE A 804 -34.32 5.36 17.35
C PHE A 804 -35.13 6.65 17.24
N ALA A 805 -36.34 6.64 17.81
CA ALA A 805 -37.16 7.84 17.94
C ALA A 805 -36.65 8.82 19.01
N ASP A 806 -36.91 10.10 18.82
CA ASP A 806 -36.65 11.18 19.77
C ASP A 806 -37.73 11.28 20.87
N VAL A 807 -37.59 12.30 21.73
CA VAL A 807 -38.51 12.61 22.83
C VAL A 807 -39.97 12.72 22.38
N ASP A 808 -40.17 13.38 21.25
CA ASP A 808 -41.47 13.77 20.68
C ASP A 808 -41.97 12.76 19.63
N GLY A 809 -41.20 11.69 19.40
CA GLY A 809 -41.52 10.58 18.52
C GLY A 809 -40.95 10.67 17.10
N PHE A 810 -40.19 11.71 16.74
CA PHE A 810 -39.59 11.81 15.41
C PHE A 810 -38.42 10.84 15.24
N PHE A 811 -38.26 10.29 14.05
CA PHE A 811 -37.10 9.49 13.67
C PHE A 811 -36.71 9.73 12.21
N ILE A 812 -35.44 9.45 11.90
CA ILE A 812 -34.91 9.42 10.54
C ILE A 812 -34.20 8.08 10.36
N LEU A 813 -34.64 7.29 9.41
CA LEU A 813 -34.06 6.01 9.03
C LEU A 813 -33.43 6.15 7.65
N ASP A 814 -32.12 6.39 7.60
CA ASP A 814 -31.40 6.77 6.40
C ASP A 814 -30.71 5.59 5.68
N SER A 815 -30.10 5.88 4.53
CA SER A 815 -29.26 4.95 3.77
C SER A 815 -29.95 3.64 3.32
N ILE A 816 -31.29 3.57 3.35
CA ILE A 816 -32.06 2.40 2.94
C ILE A 816 -32.17 2.38 1.40
N PRO A 817 -31.90 1.25 0.71
CA PRO A 817 -32.13 1.16 -0.73
C PRO A 817 -33.56 1.51 -1.12
N TYR A 818 -33.78 2.00 -2.35
CA TYR A 818 -35.13 2.18 -2.85
C TYR A 818 -35.86 0.84 -2.98
N GLY A 819 -37.15 0.84 -2.61
CA GLY A 819 -37.93 -0.38 -2.52
C GLY A 819 -39.22 -0.19 -1.71
N THR A 820 -39.76 -1.30 -1.25
CA THR A 820 -40.93 -1.31 -0.36
C THR A 820 -40.61 -2.21 0.83
N TYR A 821 -40.89 -1.70 2.04
CA TYR A 821 -40.39 -2.26 3.29
C TYR A 821 -41.51 -2.41 4.33
N LYS A 822 -41.29 -3.36 5.24
CA LYS A 822 -42.03 -3.48 6.48
C LYS A 822 -41.26 -2.73 7.56
N ILE A 823 -41.80 -1.63 8.06
CA ILE A 823 -41.22 -0.90 9.19
C ILE A 823 -41.85 -1.44 10.47
N ILE A 824 -41.01 -1.93 11.37
CA ILE A 824 -41.41 -2.37 12.71
C ILE A 824 -40.90 -1.35 13.71
N VAL A 825 -41.81 -0.87 14.56
CA VAL A 825 -41.48 -0.09 15.75
C VAL A 825 -41.53 -1.03 16.94
N SER A 826 -40.42 -1.14 17.68
CA SER A 826 -40.32 -2.00 18.85
C SER A 826 -39.76 -1.26 20.07
N LYS A 827 -40.02 -1.78 21.26
CA LYS A 827 -39.44 -1.30 22.52
C LYS A 827 -39.18 -2.50 23.43
N ASP A 828 -38.00 -2.54 24.05
CA ASP A 828 -37.55 -3.61 24.95
C ASP A 828 -37.74 -5.04 24.38
N GLY A 829 -37.61 -5.19 23.05
CA GLY A 829 -37.77 -6.48 22.34
C GLY A 829 -39.21 -6.84 21.94
N HIS A 830 -40.20 -5.99 22.23
CA HIS A 830 -41.60 -6.18 21.85
C HIS A 830 -41.98 -5.29 20.66
N GLU A 831 -42.65 -5.85 19.64
CA GLU A 831 -43.20 -5.10 18.51
C GLU A 831 -44.47 -4.35 18.94
N LEU A 832 -44.54 -3.04 18.66
CA LEU A 832 -45.60 -2.12 19.11
C LEU A 832 -46.32 -1.41 17.96
N ALA A 833 -45.70 -1.28 16.79
CA ALA A 833 -46.39 -0.94 15.56
C ALA A 833 -45.73 -1.63 14.36
N GLU A 834 -46.53 -1.97 13.36
CA GLU A 834 -46.06 -2.48 12.08
C GLU A 834 -46.71 -1.64 10.96
N LEU A 835 -45.86 -1.06 10.11
CA LEU A 835 -46.28 -0.50 8.83
C LEU A 835 -45.83 -1.45 7.73
N GLN A 836 -46.80 -2.02 7.03
CA GLN A 836 -46.55 -2.73 5.78
C GLN A 836 -46.52 -1.73 4.62
N ASP A 837 -45.90 -2.16 3.53
CA ASP A 837 -45.90 -1.49 2.23
C ASP A 837 -45.34 -0.05 2.25
N VAL A 838 -44.42 0.27 3.18
CA VAL A 838 -43.75 1.58 3.21
C VAL A 838 -42.79 1.68 2.03
N LYS A 839 -43.15 2.52 1.06
CA LYS A 839 -42.37 2.72 -0.16
C LYS A 839 -41.30 3.78 0.07
N ILE A 840 -40.07 3.46 -0.30
CA ILE A 840 -38.92 4.37 -0.33
C ILE A 840 -38.52 4.53 -1.80
N ASP A 841 -38.84 5.68 -2.38
CA ASP A 841 -38.57 6.01 -3.78
C ASP A 841 -38.17 7.47 -4.01
N ASP A 842 -37.74 8.16 -2.94
CA ASP A 842 -37.19 9.53 -2.96
C ASP A 842 -36.04 9.63 -1.93
N VAL A 843 -35.26 10.71 -2.00
CA VAL A 843 -34.10 10.98 -1.12
C VAL A 843 -34.51 10.98 0.36
N SER A 844 -35.71 11.49 0.65
CA SER A 844 -36.38 11.36 1.94
C SER A 844 -37.89 11.23 1.75
N VAL A 845 -38.49 10.22 2.39
CA VAL A 845 -39.93 9.96 2.38
C VAL A 845 -40.50 10.19 3.77
N TYR A 846 -41.34 11.21 3.91
CA TYR A 846 -42.00 11.54 5.18
C TYR A 846 -43.34 10.79 5.34
N ILE A 847 -43.47 10.01 6.42
CA ILE A 847 -44.72 9.32 6.79
C ILE A 847 -45.71 10.36 7.33
N GLN A 848 -46.73 10.66 6.53
CA GLN A 848 -47.65 11.80 6.78
C GLN A 848 -48.53 11.64 8.02
N ASP A 849 -49.00 10.43 8.30
CA ASP A 849 -49.79 10.12 9.50
C ASP A 849 -48.86 9.69 10.64
N GLU A 850 -49.13 10.17 11.86
CA GLU A 850 -48.37 9.74 13.03
C GLU A 850 -48.58 8.24 13.28
N ILE A 851 -47.49 7.49 13.48
CA ILE A 851 -47.53 6.04 13.69
C ILE A 851 -48.12 5.75 15.07
N LYS A 852 -49.39 5.37 15.07
CA LYS A 852 -50.09 4.95 16.28
C LYS A 852 -49.56 3.61 16.77
N LEU A 853 -48.98 3.63 17.97
CA LEU A 853 -48.53 2.44 18.67
C LEU A 853 -49.75 1.67 19.24
N ASP A 854 -49.76 0.35 19.11
CA ASP A 854 -50.76 -0.49 19.78
C ASP A 854 -50.43 -0.60 21.28
N THR A 855 -50.90 0.38 22.04
CA THR A 855 -50.74 0.43 23.50
C THR A 855 -51.44 -0.73 24.22
N ARG A 856 -52.26 -1.56 23.55
CA ARG A 856 -52.80 -2.79 24.16
C ARG A 856 -51.79 -3.92 24.22
N ALA A 857 -50.79 -3.94 23.33
CA ALA A 857 -49.64 -4.83 23.45
C ALA A 857 -48.80 -4.50 24.69
N ALA A 858 -48.61 -3.20 24.98
CA ALA A 858 -47.93 -2.74 26.20
C ALA A 858 -48.78 -2.94 27.47
N ALA A 859 -50.08 -2.66 27.41
CA ALA A 859 -50.98 -2.76 28.57
C ALA A 859 -51.14 -4.19 29.11
N PHE A 860 -50.98 -5.23 28.26
CA PHE A 860 -51.03 -6.63 28.71
C PHE A 860 -49.86 -7.02 29.64
N PHE A 861 -48.76 -6.26 29.62
CA PHE A 861 -47.60 -6.47 30.48
C PHE A 861 -47.52 -5.44 31.61
N ALA A 862 -48.06 -4.22 31.44
CA ALA A 862 -48.18 -3.24 32.53
C ALA A 862 -49.08 -3.71 33.70
N GLU A 863 -50.01 -4.65 33.48
CA GLU A 863 -50.80 -5.25 34.57
C GLU A 863 -50.03 -6.29 35.42
N ASN A 864 -48.83 -6.75 35.00
CA ASN A 864 -48.00 -7.67 35.77
C ASN A 864 -46.62 -7.06 36.09
N ASP A 865 -46.39 -6.85 37.40
CA ASP A 865 -45.13 -6.48 38.03
C ASP A 865 -44.48 -5.12 37.66
N SER A 866 -44.75 -4.12 38.51
CA SER A 866 -43.74 -3.59 39.45
C SER A 866 -44.27 -2.39 40.25
N GLU A 867 -45.09 -1.55 39.62
CA GLU A 867 -45.51 -0.25 40.16
C GLU A 867 -46.34 -0.33 41.45
N LYS A 868 -47.23 -1.34 41.57
CA LYS A 868 -48.05 -1.54 42.78
C LYS A 868 -47.33 -2.15 43.98
N GLN A 869 -46.21 -2.86 43.77
CA GLN A 869 -45.49 -3.52 44.88
C GLN A 869 -44.50 -2.56 45.55
N LEU A 870 -43.86 -1.66 44.79
CA LEU A 870 -42.94 -0.66 45.34
C LEU A 870 -43.65 0.35 46.26
N LEU A 871 -44.83 0.84 45.86
CA LEU A 871 -45.61 1.81 46.66
C LEU A 871 -46.21 1.22 47.95
N GLN A 872 -46.45 -0.09 48.03
CA GLN A 872 -46.95 -0.71 49.27
C GLN A 872 -45.86 -0.97 50.30
N HIS A 873 -44.59 -1.08 49.88
CA HIS A 873 -43.50 -1.45 50.78
C HIS A 873 -42.89 -0.27 51.55
N GLU A 874 -43.19 0.98 51.17
CA GLU A 874 -42.78 2.19 51.92
C GLU A 874 -43.72 2.49 53.12
N GLU A 875 -45.04 2.25 53.00
CA GLU A 875 -45.99 2.55 54.10
C GLU A 875 -45.88 1.58 55.29
N GLU A 876 -45.45 0.33 55.09
CA GLU A 876 -45.32 -0.65 56.19
C GLU A 876 -44.03 -0.48 57.00
N HIS A 877 -42.97 0.10 56.41
CA HIS A 877 -41.65 0.13 57.05
C HIS A 877 -41.47 1.24 58.12
N GLU A 878 -42.38 2.23 58.18
CA GLU A 878 -42.37 3.29 59.20
C GLU A 878 -43.11 2.91 60.51
N ARG A 879 -43.85 1.78 60.57
CA ARG A 879 -44.67 1.41 61.74
C ARG A 879 -44.23 0.13 62.45
N GLY A 880 -42.96 0.03 62.85
CA GLY A 880 -42.48 -1.23 63.44
C GLY A 880 -41.17 -1.27 64.22
N PHE A 881 -40.73 -0.23 64.93
CA PHE A 881 -39.55 -0.34 65.80
C PHE A 881 -39.79 0.09 67.25
N ASN A 882 -39.86 -0.90 68.15
CA ASN A 882 -39.57 -0.67 69.57
C ASN A 882 -39.07 -1.96 70.27
N HIS A 883 -37.93 -1.82 70.97
CA HIS A 883 -37.41 -2.69 72.04
C HIS A 883 -36.86 -4.12 71.78
N GLN A 884 -35.53 -4.21 71.96
CA GLN A 884 -34.81 -5.13 72.88
C GLN A 884 -34.41 -6.59 72.51
N GLU A 885 -33.07 -6.75 72.41
CA GLU A 885 -32.19 -7.61 73.24
C GLU A 885 -31.78 -9.08 72.90
N TYR A 886 -30.51 -9.35 73.26
CA TYR A 886 -29.79 -10.61 73.58
C TYR A 886 -29.39 -11.69 72.52
N ARG A 887 -28.07 -11.67 72.22
CA ARG A 887 -27.04 -12.75 72.21
C ARG A 887 -27.37 -14.23 71.90
N ASN A 888 -26.47 -14.76 71.07
CA ASN A 888 -25.73 -16.04 71.16
C ASN A 888 -26.39 -17.40 70.80
N ASN A 889 -25.60 -18.14 70.00
CA ASN A 889 -25.11 -19.51 70.18
C ASN A 889 -25.55 -20.64 69.20
N ASP A 890 -24.51 -21.38 68.79
CA ASP A 890 -24.43 -22.82 68.45
C ASP A 890 -24.69 -23.36 67.02
N PHE A 891 -23.54 -23.73 66.41
CA PHE A 891 -23.24 -24.82 65.44
C PHE A 891 -23.91 -26.17 65.80
N PRO A 892 -24.00 -27.23 64.92
CA PRO A 892 -22.80 -27.80 64.23
C PRO A 892 -22.95 -28.72 62.96
N ILE A 893 -21.78 -29.15 62.41
CA ILE A 893 -21.47 -30.50 61.81
C ILE A 893 -22.06 -30.84 60.40
N ASP A 894 -21.40 -31.53 59.45
CA ASP A 894 -20.04 -32.14 59.35
C ASP A 894 -19.53 -32.30 57.88
N ILE A 895 -18.25 -32.66 57.69
CA ILE A 895 -17.65 -33.07 56.38
C ILE A 895 -16.66 -34.26 56.57
N PRO A 896 -16.66 -35.30 55.71
CA PRO A 896 -15.53 -36.21 55.47
C PRO A 896 -14.86 -35.94 54.09
N GLN A 897 -13.60 -35.48 54.02
CA GLN A 897 -12.33 -36.26 53.97
C GLN A 897 -12.14 -37.18 52.74
N ALA A 898 -10.96 -37.37 52.13
CA ALA A 898 -9.64 -36.68 52.06
C ALA A 898 -8.80 -37.43 50.95
N VAL A 899 -7.58 -37.06 50.48
CA VAL A 899 -6.25 -37.33 51.10
C VAL A 899 -5.12 -37.12 50.03
N ASN A 900 -3.92 -36.67 50.47
CA ASN A 900 -2.53 -36.83 49.93
C ASN A 900 -1.77 -35.69 49.18
N GLU A 901 -0.58 -35.42 49.74
CA GLU A 901 0.56 -34.56 49.32
C GLU A 901 1.69 -35.47 48.69
N PRO A 902 3.03 -35.14 48.57
CA PRO A 902 3.81 -33.95 49.00
C PRO A 902 5.02 -33.43 48.16
N GLY A 903 5.57 -32.28 48.60
CA GLY A 903 6.98 -31.84 48.45
C GLY A 903 7.26 -30.68 47.46
N GLU A 904 8.18 -29.73 47.70
CA GLU A 904 8.98 -29.36 48.90
C GLU A 904 9.60 -27.94 48.75
N ASN A 905 9.74 -27.17 49.85
CA ASN A 905 10.62 -26.00 50.16
C ASN A 905 11.12 -24.96 49.10
N ILE A 906 11.09 -23.66 49.47
CA ILE A 906 12.26 -22.73 49.53
C ILE A 906 11.89 -21.41 50.29
N GLN A 907 12.89 -20.73 50.87
CA GLN A 907 12.81 -19.61 51.84
C GLN A 907 12.90 -18.19 51.21
N PRO A 908 12.55 -17.10 51.94
CA PRO A 908 12.53 -15.71 51.45
C PRO A 908 13.80 -14.89 51.79
N ILE A 909 14.08 -13.81 51.03
CA ILE A 909 15.18 -12.86 51.30
C ILE A 909 14.74 -11.39 51.14
N LYS A 910 15.29 -10.53 52.00
CA LYS A 910 15.10 -9.06 52.11
C LYS A 910 15.85 -8.25 51.04
N ILE A 911 15.58 -6.93 50.99
CA ILE A 911 16.42 -5.90 50.33
C ILE A 911 16.82 -4.83 51.37
N GLU A 912 18.11 -4.47 51.42
CA GLU A 912 18.70 -3.37 52.22
C GLU A 912 19.78 -2.63 51.38
N GLU A 913 19.70 -1.29 51.32
CA GLU A 913 20.74 -0.25 51.61
C GLU A 913 22.26 -0.47 51.33
N ILE A 914 23.14 0.48 50.86
CA ILE A 914 23.17 1.93 50.43
C ILE A 914 24.40 2.11 49.43
N GLU A 915 24.71 3.34 48.96
CA GLU A 915 25.95 3.89 48.33
C GLU A 915 25.99 3.98 46.77
N GLY A 916 26.39 5.08 46.10
CA GLY A 916 27.15 6.30 46.49
C GLY A 916 28.64 6.17 46.11
N ASP A 917 29.34 7.07 45.41
CA ASP A 917 29.06 8.47 45.05
C ASP A 917 30.01 8.99 43.92
N ILE A 918 29.64 10.09 43.23
CA ILE A 918 30.50 11.08 42.49
C ILE A 918 31.42 10.64 41.30
N PHE A 919 31.21 11.23 40.09
CA PHE A 919 32.14 12.23 39.50
C PHE A 919 31.60 13.03 38.27
N ALA A 920 31.69 14.36 38.40
CA ALA A 920 31.78 15.43 37.38
C ALA A 920 30.77 15.54 36.20
N ARG A 921 30.00 16.66 36.22
CA ARG A 921 29.37 17.30 35.04
C ARG A 921 30.38 18.11 34.23
N ALA A 922 30.14 18.25 32.93
CA ALA A 922 30.49 19.44 32.14
C ALA A 922 29.34 19.75 31.16
N ASP A 923 29.03 21.03 31.02
CA ASP A 923 27.76 21.58 30.55
C ASP A 923 27.32 21.20 29.12
N ALA A 924 26.02 20.92 28.97
CA ALA A 924 25.30 20.94 27.69
C ALA A 924 24.03 21.79 27.84
N PRO A 925 23.75 22.75 26.92
CA PRO A 925 22.57 23.59 27.02
C PRO A 925 21.30 22.83 26.61
N VAL A 926 20.28 22.89 27.47
CA VAL A 926 18.92 22.45 27.16
C VAL A 926 18.29 23.42 26.17
N PHE A 927 17.82 22.93 25.03
CA PHE A 927 16.85 23.64 24.20
C PHE A 927 15.51 22.94 24.25
N ASP A 928 14.51 23.70 24.66
CA ASP A 928 13.17 23.23 24.90
C ASP A 928 12.35 23.04 23.62
N SER A 929 11.34 22.19 23.74
CA SER A 929 10.28 21.86 22.80
C SER A 929 9.82 23.00 21.84
N VAL A 930 10.21 22.92 20.55
CA VAL A 930 9.60 23.72 19.46
C VAL A 930 8.36 23.00 18.92
N ALA A 931 7.30 22.93 19.73
CA ALA A 931 6.01 22.33 19.37
C ALA A 931 4.87 23.37 19.19
N SER A 932 5.19 24.67 19.26
CA SER A 932 4.21 25.76 19.42
C SER A 932 4.38 26.95 18.46
N VAL A 933 4.80 26.70 17.21
CA VAL A 933 4.86 27.75 16.15
C VAL A 933 4.16 27.34 14.84
N GLN A 934 3.83 26.05 14.61
CA GLN A 934 3.22 25.59 13.35
C GLN A 934 1.72 25.90 13.19
N SER A 935 1.04 26.43 14.21
CA SER A 935 -0.42 26.66 14.20
C SER A 935 -0.87 28.05 13.73
N TYR A 936 0.04 28.98 13.41
CA TYR A 936 -0.32 30.34 12.93
C TYR A 936 0.12 30.67 11.50
N ALA A 937 0.90 29.81 10.83
CA ALA A 937 1.38 30.04 9.46
C ALA A 937 0.49 29.45 8.35
N ARG A 938 -0.60 28.72 8.69
CA ARG A 938 -1.51 28.10 7.70
C ARG A 938 -2.67 28.98 7.22
N TYR A 939 -2.76 30.24 7.69
CA TYR A 939 -3.92 31.11 7.41
C TYR A 939 -3.63 32.36 6.55
N MET A 940 -2.40 32.57 6.07
CA MET A 940 -2.09 33.62 5.08
C MET A 940 -1.07 33.16 4.03
N SER A 941 -1.53 32.42 3.02
CA SER A 941 -0.82 32.25 1.73
C SER A 941 -1.75 31.92 0.55
N PHE A 942 -3.05 32.23 0.65
CA PHE A 942 -4.06 32.01 -0.40
C PHE A 942 -4.95 33.25 -0.56
N ALA A 943 -4.32 34.39 -0.84
CA ALA A 943 -4.96 35.58 -1.38
C ALA A 943 -3.91 36.45 -2.07
N GLU A 944 -4.34 37.14 -3.13
CA GLU A 944 -3.61 38.10 -3.99
C GLU A 944 -2.82 37.50 -5.18
N THR A 945 -3.07 38.10 -6.36
CA THR A 945 -2.40 37.89 -7.68
C THR A 945 -2.83 36.73 -8.60
N GLU A 946 -4.05 36.20 -8.49
CA GLU A 946 -4.75 35.54 -9.62
C GLU A 946 -6.20 36.04 -9.80
N LYS A 947 -6.35 37.32 -10.18
CA LYS A 947 -7.55 37.91 -10.80
C LYS A 947 -7.20 39.30 -11.34
N ASP A 948 -7.11 39.41 -12.68
CA ASP A 948 -7.22 40.63 -13.53
C ASP A 948 -6.33 40.62 -14.81
N ILE A 949 -6.15 39.49 -15.50
CA ILE A 949 -5.58 39.48 -16.88
C ILE A 949 -6.29 38.50 -17.85
N PHE A 950 -7.58 38.23 -17.68
CA PHE A 950 -8.36 37.48 -18.69
C PHE A 950 -9.77 38.05 -18.87
N ASN A 951 -9.87 39.24 -19.49
CA ASN A 951 -11.12 39.65 -20.13
C ASN A 951 -10.95 40.71 -21.24
N THR A 952 -10.33 40.35 -22.36
CA THR A 952 -10.53 41.05 -23.65
C THR A 952 -10.35 40.05 -24.80
N GLY A 953 -11.44 39.72 -25.50
CA GLY A 953 -11.36 39.19 -26.86
C GLY A 953 -11.12 40.33 -27.85
N GLY A 954 -10.30 40.09 -28.86
CA GLY A 954 -9.98 41.06 -29.91
C GLY A 954 -8.97 40.48 -30.91
N GLU A 955 -9.16 40.79 -32.19
CA GLU A 955 -8.36 40.30 -33.32
C GLU A 955 -7.00 41.03 -33.44
N ASP A 956 -6.03 40.37 -34.09
CA ASP A 956 -4.78 40.89 -34.69
C ASP A 956 -3.79 41.76 -33.88
N GLY A 957 -2.51 41.34 -33.81
CA GLY A 957 -1.36 42.28 -33.66
C GLY A 957 -0.13 41.84 -32.86
N ASP A 958 0.99 41.59 -33.56
CA ASP A 958 2.41 41.63 -33.16
C ASP A 958 2.84 41.62 -31.66
N ALA A 959 3.36 40.48 -31.21
CA ALA A 959 4.06 40.34 -29.93
C ALA A 959 5.60 40.45 -30.06
N ALA A 960 6.12 41.65 -30.36
CA ALA A 960 7.56 41.88 -30.58
C ALA A 960 8.24 42.95 -29.69
N ALA A 961 7.53 43.52 -28.69
CA ALA A 961 7.98 44.73 -28.00
C ALA A 961 8.50 44.58 -26.55
N VAL A 962 8.40 43.39 -25.92
CA VAL A 962 8.62 43.24 -24.46
C VAL A 962 10.09 42.94 -24.07
N LEU A 963 10.94 42.53 -25.03
CA LEU A 963 12.34 42.16 -24.76
C LEU A 963 13.33 43.35 -24.57
N GLY A 964 12.87 44.60 -24.70
CA GLY A 964 13.74 45.78 -24.64
C GLY A 964 14.18 46.21 -23.23
N ASP A 965 13.27 46.16 -22.24
CA ASP A 965 13.46 46.90 -20.98
C ASP A 965 14.21 46.14 -19.87
N LEU A 966 14.28 44.80 -19.94
CA LEU A 966 15.06 44.00 -18.99
C LEU A 966 16.58 44.27 -19.05
N SER A 967 17.06 44.83 -20.17
CA SER A 967 18.48 45.18 -20.38
C SER A 967 19.01 46.34 -19.52
N ARG A 968 18.13 47.07 -18.83
CA ARG A 968 18.46 48.31 -18.10
C ARG A 968 18.39 48.22 -16.58
N ASN A 969 18.08 47.05 -16.02
CA ASN A 969 17.99 46.88 -14.57
C ASN A 969 19.40 46.90 -13.93
N PRO A 970 19.75 47.91 -13.08
CA PRO A 970 21.09 48.02 -12.51
C PRO A 970 21.47 46.83 -11.61
N ALA A 971 20.49 46.21 -10.93
CA ALA A 971 20.73 45.07 -10.03
C ALA A 971 21.15 43.79 -10.77
N LEU A 972 20.86 43.68 -12.07
CA LEU A 972 21.26 42.53 -12.90
C LEU A 972 22.68 42.65 -13.46
N GLN A 973 23.29 43.85 -13.47
CA GLN A 973 24.68 44.04 -13.93
C GLN A 973 25.74 43.83 -12.84
N GLU A 974 25.39 43.81 -11.56
CA GLU A 974 26.33 43.45 -10.48
C GLU A 974 26.52 41.94 -10.31
N LEU A 975 25.56 41.12 -10.75
CA LEU A 975 25.63 39.65 -10.69
C LEU A 975 26.48 39.00 -11.80
N ILE A 976 27.05 39.79 -12.71
CA ILE A 976 27.89 39.30 -13.82
C ILE A 976 29.21 40.09 -13.86
N LYS A 977 30.10 39.79 -12.90
CA LYS A 977 31.55 40.01 -13.02
C LYS A 977 32.28 38.75 -12.51
N PRO A 978 33.51 38.47 -13.02
CA PRO A 978 34.18 37.19 -12.82
C PRO A 978 34.61 36.92 -11.38
#